data_AF-A0A8B8GB28-F1
#
_entry.id   AF-A0A8B8GB28-F1
#
_cell.length_a   1.000
_cell.length_b   1.000
_cell.length_c   1.000
_cell.angle_alpha   90.00
_cell.angle_beta   90.00
_cell.angle_gamma   90.00
#
_symmetry.space_group_name_H-M   'P 1'
#
loop_
_entity.id
_entity.type
_entity.pdbx_description
1 polymer ?
#
loop_
_entity_poly.entity_id
_entity_poly.type
_entity_poly.pdbx_seq_one_letter_code
_entity_poly.pdbx_strand_id
1 'polypeptide(L)'
;MSALINRRNRIRLNSGAPNEDDASLSVTDSSAPDNNMSEDNVTPIKEENDFEMDSEQDDPTGLEGAAFHSRLPFDKMTSNEAYCFADVAHGPTQTQKIFLHIRNRLLQQWLDNPKQQLIFESALPSIEPPFNTDKVLIYRIFTYLERHGFINFGVFKRLKPLPIKKIGKAIIIGAGIAGLAAAQQMQQFGMEVVVLEARDRVGGRIATFRKNSYVADLGAMVVTGLGGNPVTVLSKQINMELHRIRQKCPLYEPGKLNALVSTQVPKDKDEMVEREFNRLLEATSYLSHHLDFNYCNGKPVSLGHALEWVIKLQEKHVKEKLTQYMKNYVALQERLKTIHKKIIHVQDILSDLATQQREGFEEKNNDVSANFAYLSATREIALNIKQWDELIEEKNEIEEKLKEIEAAHPSDVYLSTKDRQILDWHFANLEFANATPLNNLSLKHWDQDDDFEFTGNHLTVRNGYSCVPVALADGLDIKLNTAVQRITYGLNGVEVSTSNPRTNTTGQVYEGDVVLCTLPLGVLKQSTNPKTESLPNTVQFSPPLPDWKVAAIERLGFGNLNKVVLCFDRIFWDPNGNLFGHIGTTTASRGELFLFWNLYRAPVLLALVAGEAASVMEEVSDDIIIARCMLVLRGIFGTANVPDPKETVVTRWRADPWARGSYSFVAVGASGSDYDLLAAPVSCNRTEEPNTTANPTDGSERLYFAGEHTIRNYPATVHGAFLSGLREGGRIADKFLGCPYAAPTSK
;
A
#
# COMPACT_ATOMS: atom_id res chain seq x y z
N MET A 1 0.27 0.89 3.67
CA MET A 1 -0.87 0.97 4.62
C MET A 1 -1.62 2.29 4.58
N SER A 2 -0.97 3.46 4.67
CA SER A 2 -1.67 4.75 4.51
C SER A 2 -1.67 5.28 3.05
N ALA A 3 -0.79 4.75 2.19
CA ALA A 3 -1.01 4.76 0.74
C ALA A 3 -2.08 3.76 0.27
N LEU A 4 -2.35 2.70 1.06
CA LEU A 4 -3.51 1.81 0.86
C LEU A 4 -4.81 2.50 1.34
N ILE A 5 -4.73 3.34 2.38
CA ILE A 5 -5.85 4.16 2.85
C ILE A 5 -6.38 5.12 1.76
N ASN A 6 -5.50 5.66 0.90
CA ASN A 6 -5.92 6.58 -0.17
C ASN A 6 -6.30 5.88 -1.50
N ARG A 7 -6.08 4.56 -1.65
CA ARG A 7 -6.37 3.84 -2.90
C ARG A 7 -7.86 3.60 -3.16
N ARG A 8 -8.72 3.80 -2.16
CA ARG A 8 -10.17 3.53 -2.24
C ARG A 8 -10.93 4.35 -3.28
N ASN A 9 -10.32 5.40 -3.86
CA ASN A 9 -10.97 6.26 -4.86
C ASN A 9 -10.77 5.83 -6.33
N ARG A 10 -10.22 4.64 -6.62
CA ARG A 10 -9.78 4.29 -8.00
C ARG A 10 -10.51 3.17 -8.75
N ILE A 11 -11.67 2.69 -8.33
CA ILE A 11 -12.40 1.65 -9.08
C ILE A 11 -13.86 2.04 -9.35
N ARG A 12 -14.04 2.99 -10.27
CA ARG A 12 -15.18 3.06 -11.19
C ARG A 12 -14.71 3.83 -12.41
N LEU A 13 -14.12 3.12 -13.38
CA LEU A 13 -14.07 3.49 -14.80
C LEU A 13 -13.32 2.38 -15.55
N ASN A 14 -14.06 1.32 -15.90
CA ASN A 14 -13.88 0.57 -17.15
C ASN A 14 -15.04 -0.43 -17.33
N SER A 15 -16.19 0.10 -17.78
CA SER A 15 -17.14 -0.65 -18.60
C SER A 15 -17.73 0.28 -19.67
N GLY A 16 -17.03 0.32 -20.82
CA GLY A 16 -17.56 0.39 -22.18
C GLY A 16 -18.66 1.39 -22.59
N ALA A 17 -18.22 2.35 -23.42
CA ALA A 17 -18.84 2.89 -24.65
C ALA A 17 -20.18 3.68 -24.62
N PRO A 18 -20.30 4.75 -25.44
CA PRO A 18 -21.50 5.58 -25.52
C PRO A 18 -22.54 4.99 -26.48
N ASN A 19 -23.81 4.99 -26.07
CA ASN A 19 -24.94 4.89 -26.99
C ASN A 19 -25.73 6.19 -26.95
N GLU A 20 -25.92 6.76 -28.14
CA GLU A 20 -26.89 7.81 -28.47
C GLU A 20 -28.33 7.25 -28.41
N ASP A 21 -29.26 8.20 -28.38
CA ASP A 21 -30.72 8.09 -28.54
C ASP A 21 -31.52 7.45 -27.38
N ASP A 22 -32.29 8.27 -26.64
CA ASP A 22 -33.64 8.61 -27.10
C ASP A 22 -34.28 9.71 -26.21
N ALA A 23 -35.09 10.54 -26.84
CA ALA A 23 -35.85 11.62 -26.22
C ALA A 23 -37.19 11.11 -25.67
N SER A 24 -37.65 11.67 -24.54
CA SER A 24 -39.02 12.21 -24.37
C SER A 24 -39.43 12.36 -22.89
N LEU A 25 -40.02 13.53 -22.58
CA LEU A 25 -41.24 13.80 -21.77
C LEU A 25 -41.34 13.13 -20.37
N SER A 26 -41.73 13.77 -19.27
CA SER A 26 -42.58 14.93 -19.05
C SER A 26 -42.55 15.36 -17.57
N VAL A 27 -42.75 16.66 -17.38
CA VAL A 27 -43.19 17.41 -16.20
C VAL A 27 -44.32 16.71 -15.41
N THR A 28 -44.27 16.75 -14.06
CA THR A 28 -45.31 17.38 -13.21
C THR A 28 -44.91 17.45 -11.74
N ASP A 29 -44.94 18.68 -11.23
CA ASP A 29 -45.09 19.13 -9.85
C ASP A 29 -46.27 18.46 -9.13
N SER A 30 -46.15 18.23 -7.81
CA SER A 30 -47.19 18.68 -6.87
C SER A 30 -46.71 18.73 -5.41
N SER A 31 -46.99 19.89 -4.84
CA SER A 31 -46.90 20.35 -3.46
C SER A 31 -47.78 19.61 -2.45
N ALA A 32 -47.35 19.50 -1.18
CA ALA A 32 -47.85 20.31 -0.05
C ALA A 32 -47.53 19.67 1.33
N PRO A 33 -47.41 20.48 2.40
CA PRO A 33 -46.91 20.08 3.72
C PRO A 33 -48.05 19.90 4.75
N ASP A 34 -47.79 19.25 5.90
CA ASP A 34 -48.38 19.73 7.15
C ASP A 34 -47.75 19.21 8.45
N ASN A 35 -47.87 20.07 9.46
CA ASN A 35 -47.27 20.08 10.79
C ASN A 35 -47.85 19.04 11.78
N ASN A 36 -47.05 18.66 12.80
CA ASN A 36 -47.49 18.76 14.20
C ASN A 36 -46.34 18.57 15.20
N MET A 37 -46.27 19.48 16.17
CA MET A 37 -45.43 19.38 17.38
C MET A 37 -46.22 18.76 18.54
N SER A 38 -45.56 17.95 19.38
CA SER A 38 -45.78 17.93 20.84
C SER A 38 -44.65 17.23 21.62
N GLU A 39 -44.09 18.01 22.54
CA GLU A 39 -43.50 17.79 23.88
C GLU A 39 -42.80 16.48 24.32
N ASP A 40 -41.56 16.71 24.79
CA ASP A 40 -40.85 16.16 25.97
C ASP A 40 -40.88 14.67 26.29
N ASN A 41 -39.71 14.03 26.10
CA ASN A 41 -39.20 13.00 27.02
C ASN A 41 -37.67 12.94 26.99
N VAL A 42 -37.07 13.28 28.14
CA VAL A 42 -35.65 13.06 28.45
C VAL A 42 -35.32 11.57 28.32
N THR A 43 -34.43 11.21 27.39
CA THR A 43 -33.89 9.85 27.26
C THR A 43 -32.35 9.89 27.18
N PRO A 44 -31.67 8.85 27.70
CA PRO A 44 -30.24 8.87 27.95
C PRO A 44 -29.45 8.79 26.64
N ILE A 45 -28.26 9.39 26.63
CA ILE A 45 -27.29 9.39 25.53
C ILE A 45 -27.11 7.96 25.03
N LYS A 46 -27.76 7.64 23.91
CA LYS A 46 -27.44 6.49 23.08
C LYS A 46 -26.22 6.90 22.27
N GLU A 47 -25.17 6.11 22.34
CA GLU A 47 -24.11 6.12 21.34
C GLU A 47 -24.79 5.85 19.98
N GLU A 48 -24.99 6.91 19.20
CA GLU A 48 -25.37 6.78 17.80
C GLU A 48 -24.22 6.09 17.08
N ASN A 49 -24.44 4.81 16.80
CA ASN A 49 -23.70 4.06 15.82
C ASN A 49 -23.99 4.67 14.44
N ASP A 50 -23.30 5.76 14.12
CA ASP A 50 -23.22 6.30 12.76
C ASP A 50 -22.44 5.32 11.88
N PHE A 51 -23.13 4.25 11.45
CA PHE A 51 -22.78 3.49 10.27
C PHE A 51 -23.28 4.27 9.04
N GLU A 52 -22.62 5.41 8.73
CA GLU A 52 -22.74 5.98 7.40
C GLU A 52 -22.14 4.98 6.39
N MET A 53 -23.04 4.39 5.59
CA MET A 53 -22.78 3.47 4.49
C MET A 53 -22.08 4.20 3.33
N ASP A 54 -20.78 4.42 3.45
CA ASP A 54 -19.94 4.69 2.29
C ASP A 54 -19.63 3.35 1.58
N SER A 55 -20.41 3.08 0.53
CA SER A 55 -20.31 2.00 -0.46
C SER A 55 -19.41 0.83 -0.03
N GLU A 56 -19.95 -0.06 0.80
CA GLU A 56 -19.42 -1.41 0.90
C GLU A 56 -19.73 -2.08 -0.44
N GLN A 57 -18.70 -2.49 -1.19
CA GLN A 57 -18.91 -3.57 -2.15
C GLN A 57 -19.44 -4.73 -1.31
N ASP A 58 -20.70 -5.13 -1.54
CA ASP A 58 -21.26 -6.27 -0.84
C ASP A 58 -20.40 -7.49 -1.19
N ASP A 59 -19.58 -7.92 -0.23
CA ASP A 59 -18.79 -9.13 -0.37
C ASP A 59 -19.73 -10.28 -0.77
N PRO A 60 -19.33 -11.17 -1.70
CA PRO A 60 -20.17 -12.27 -2.11
C PRO A 60 -20.63 -13.11 -0.90
N THR A 61 -21.84 -13.65 -0.95
CA THR A 61 -22.43 -14.45 0.14
C THR A 61 -22.55 -15.93 -0.27
N GLY A 62 -22.93 -16.79 0.67
CA GLY A 62 -23.12 -18.21 0.39
C GLY A 62 -21.83 -18.94 -0.01
N LEU A 63 -21.91 -19.81 -1.02
CA LEU A 63 -20.77 -20.60 -1.50
C LEU A 63 -19.72 -19.75 -2.22
N GLU A 64 -20.17 -18.71 -2.93
CA GLU A 64 -19.29 -17.76 -3.59
C GLU A 64 -18.50 -16.95 -2.56
N GLY A 65 -19.18 -16.47 -1.53
CA GLY A 65 -18.55 -15.83 -0.37
C GLY A 65 -17.51 -16.71 0.31
N ALA A 66 -17.81 -17.99 0.50
CA ALA A 66 -16.87 -18.92 1.12
C ALA A 66 -15.58 -19.10 0.31
N ALA A 67 -15.68 -19.16 -1.02
CA ALA A 67 -14.52 -19.22 -1.92
C ALA A 67 -13.73 -17.90 -1.86
N PHE A 68 -14.44 -16.76 -1.95
CA PHE A 68 -13.85 -15.41 -1.84
C PHE A 68 -13.10 -15.19 -0.53
N HIS A 69 -13.70 -15.46 0.63
CA HIS A 69 -13.05 -15.34 1.95
C HIS A 69 -11.88 -16.32 2.13
N SER A 70 -11.79 -17.35 1.29
CA SER A 70 -10.69 -18.31 1.25
C SER A 70 -9.64 -18.00 0.18
N ARG A 71 -9.80 -16.90 -0.57
CA ARG A 71 -8.92 -16.46 -1.67
C ARG A 71 -8.86 -17.50 -2.80
N LEU A 72 -9.99 -18.11 -3.11
CA LEU A 72 -10.14 -19.10 -4.16
C LEU A 72 -11.18 -18.65 -5.18
N PRO A 73 -10.94 -18.87 -6.49
CA PRO A 73 -11.96 -18.63 -7.50
C PRO A 73 -13.14 -19.58 -7.29
N PHE A 74 -14.35 -19.04 -7.27
CA PHE A 74 -15.57 -19.81 -6.98
C PHE A 74 -15.85 -20.92 -8.00
N ASP A 75 -15.64 -20.62 -9.28
CA ASP A 75 -16.06 -21.40 -10.45
C ASP A 75 -14.91 -22.10 -11.19
N LYS A 76 -13.68 -22.02 -10.65
CA LYS A 76 -12.48 -22.58 -11.28
C LYS A 76 -11.59 -23.29 -10.26
N MET A 77 -10.91 -24.34 -10.71
CA MET A 77 -9.82 -24.96 -9.95
C MET A 77 -8.55 -24.12 -10.08
N THR A 78 -7.85 -23.90 -8.97
CA THR A 78 -6.51 -23.32 -8.93
C THR A 78 -5.48 -24.29 -9.47
N SER A 79 -4.28 -23.79 -9.80
CA SER A 79 -3.17 -24.64 -10.25
C SER A 79 -2.77 -25.69 -9.22
N ASN A 80 -2.85 -25.36 -7.92
CA ASN A 80 -2.54 -26.30 -6.83
C ASN A 80 -3.60 -27.39 -6.69
N GLU A 81 -4.88 -27.03 -6.79
CA GLU A 81 -5.97 -28.01 -6.81
C GLU A 81 -5.85 -28.91 -8.04
N ALA A 82 -5.59 -28.35 -9.22
CA ALA A 82 -5.42 -29.12 -10.44
C ALA A 82 -4.25 -30.10 -10.36
N TYR A 83 -3.15 -29.72 -9.69
CA TYR A 83 -2.02 -30.61 -9.43
C TYR A 83 -2.39 -31.75 -8.46
N CYS A 84 -3.04 -31.44 -7.33
CA CYS A 84 -3.39 -32.42 -6.31
C CYS A 84 -4.53 -33.37 -6.73
N PHE A 85 -5.39 -32.92 -7.64
CA PHE A 85 -6.56 -33.62 -8.16
C PHE A 85 -6.48 -33.73 -9.68
N ALA A 86 -5.34 -34.21 -10.20
CA ALA A 86 -5.12 -34.35 -11.64
C ALA A 86 -6.19 -35.22 -12.33
N ASP A 87 -6.73 -36.22 -11.61
CA ASP A 87 -7.84 -37.06 -12.06
C ASP A 87 -9.15 -36.28 -12.25
N VAL A 88 -9.39 -35.26 -11.43
CA VAL A 88 -10.56 -34.36 -11.54
C VAL A 88 -10.32 -33.29 -12.60
N ALA A 89 -9.12 -32.70 -12.62
CA ALA A 89 -8.78 -31.60 -13.51
C ALA A 89 -8.76 -32.01 -15.00
N HIS A 90 -8.30 -33.22 -15.31
CA HIS A 90 -8.37 -33.78 -16.67
C HIS A 90 -9.69 -34.50 -16.96
N GLY A 91 -10.58 -34.61 -15.97
CA GLY A 91 -11.88 -35.23 -16.10
C GLY A 91 -12.95 -34.32 -16.73
N PRO A 92 -14.19 -34.82 -16.89
CA PRO A 92 -15.29 -34.04 -17.45
C PRO A 92 -15.63 -32.78 -16.64
N THR A 93 -16.12 -31.72 -17.31
CA THR A 93 -16.52 -30.46 -16.67
C THR A 93 -17.54 -30.66 -15.54
N GLN A 94 -18.41 -31.66 -15.64
CA GLN A 94 -19.38 -31.98 -14.59
C GLN A 94 -18.68 -32.42 -13.29
N THR A 95 -17.61 -33.21 -13.37
CA THR A 95 -16.82 -33.64 -12.21
C THR A 95 -16.12 -32.45 -11.55
N GLN A 96 -15.59 -31.52 -12.35
CA GLN A 96 -15.00 -30.28 -11.86
C GLN A 96 -16.02 -29.42 -11.11
N LYS A 97 -17.25 -29.27 -11.65
CA LYS A 97 -18.34 -28.55 -10.97
C LYS A 97 -18.73 -29.20 -9.64
N ILE A 98 -18.75 -30.53 -9.57
CA ILE A 98 -19.01 -31.27 -8.32
C ILE A 98 -17.89 -30.99 -7.29
N PHE A 99 -16.62 -31.06 -7.72
CA PHE A 99 -15.48 -30.72 -6.87
C PHE A 99 -15.60 -29.30 -6.30
N LEU A 100 -15.86 -28.31 -7.15
CA LEU A 100 -15.95 -26.91 -6.74
C LEU A 100 -17.09 -26.68 -5.75
N HIS A 101 -18.25 -27.29 -5.99
CA HIS A 101 -19.37 -27.22 -5.06
C HIS A 101 -19.01 -27.80 -3.68
N ILE A 102 -18.45 -29.02 -3.64
CA ILE A 102 -18.05 -29.67 -2.39
C ILE A 102 -17.02 -28.83 -1.64
N ARG A 103 -15.98 -28.36 -2.35
CA ARG A 103 -14.96 -27.48 -1.80
C ARG A 103 -15.58 -26.23 -1.16
N ASN A 104 -16.39 -25.49 -1.91
CA ASN A 104 -17.00 -24.24 -1.44
C ASN A 104 -17.93 -24.49 -0.25
N ARG A 105 -18.63 -25.63 -0.23
CA ARG A 105 -19.52 -26.01 0.86
C ARG A 105 -18.76 -26.34 2.15
N LEU A 106 -17.63 -27.04 2.05
CA LEU A 106 -16.76 -27.33 3.19
C LEU A 106 -16.09 -26.06 3.75
N LEU A 107 -15.66 -25.15 2.87
CA LEU A 107 -15.16 -23.83 3.27
C LEU A 107 -16.23 -23.04 4.03
N GLN A 108 -17.46 -23.01 3.51
CA GLN A 108 -18.57 -22.31 4.13
C GLN A 108 -18.83 -22.81 5.56
N GLN A 109 -18.92 -24.14 5.74
CA GLN A 109 -19.15 -24.75 7.05
C GLN A 109 -18.09 -24.35 8.08
N TRP A 110 -16.82 -24.28 7.67
CA TRP A 110 -15.74 -23.83 8.54
C TRP A 110 -15.87 -22.34 8.87
N LEU A 111 -16.14 -21.49 7.88
CA LEU A 111 -16.24 -20.03 8.05
C LEU A 111 -17.46 -19.60 8.87
N ASP A 112 -18.52 -20.40 8.87
CA ASP A 112 -19.73 -20.20 9.68
C ASP A 112 -19.46 -20.42 11.18
N ASN A 113 -18.60 -21.39 11.53
CA ASN A 113 -18.22 -21.67 12.91
C ASN A 113 -16.73 -22.00 13.10
N PRO A 114 -15.82 -21.02 12.94
CA PRO A 114 -14.38 -21.27 13.00
C PRO A 114 -13.86 -21.47 14.43
N LYS A 115 -14.72 -21.39 15.46
CA LYS A 115 -14.34 -21.60 16.87
C LYS A 115 -14.25 -23.08 17.24
N GLN A 116 -14.73 -23.98 16.39
CA GLN A 116 -14.75 -25.42 16.63
C GLN A 116 -14.21 -26.16 15.41
N GLN A 117 -13.43 -27.21 15.65
CA GLN A 117 -12.91 -28.06 14.58
C GLN A 117 -14.06 -28.62 13.73
N LEU A 118 -13.96 -28.44 12.42
CA LEU A 118 -14.80 -29.14 11.45
C LEU A 118 -14.24 -30.56 11.29
N ILE A 119 -15.03 -31.59 11.58
CA ILE A 119 -14.64 -32.99 11.37
C ILE A 119 -15.42 -33.59 10.20
N PHE A 120 -14.82 -34.54 9.47
CA PHE A 120 -15.41 -35.13 8.28
C PHE A 120 -16.80 -35.73 8.56
N GLU A 121 -16.97 -36.40 9.71
CA GLU A 121 -18.23 -37.04 10.10
C GLU A 121 -19.36 -36.03 10.33
N SER A 122 -19.05 -34.82 10.81
CA SER A 122 -20.02 -33.73 10.98
C SER A 122 -20.26 -32.95 9.69
N ALA A 123 -19.26 -32.91 8.80
CA ALA A 123 -19.36 -32.17 7.55
C ALA A 123 -20.23 -32.89 6.51
N LEU A 124 -20.11 -34.21 6.42
CA LEU A 124 -20.77 -35.03 5.39
C LEU A 124 -22.30 -34.87 5.32
N PRO A 125 -23.06 -34.85 6.44
CA PRO A 125 -24.53 -34.74 6.38
C PRO A 125 -25.06 -33.43 5.80
N SER A 126 -24.25 -32.37 5.77
CA SER A 126 -24.65 -31.04 5.30
C SER A 126 -24.31 -30.79 3.81
N ILE A 127 -23.75 -31.81 3.15
CA ILE A 127 -23.60 -31.87 1.70
C ILE A 127 -24.82 -32.62 1.16
N GLU A 128 -25.56 -31.99 0.25
CA GLU A 128 -26.83 -32.52 -0.27
C GLU A 128 -26.62 -33.38 -1.53
N PRO A 129 -27.54 -34.32 -1.84
CA PRO A 129 -27.54 -35.01 -3.13
C PRO A 129 -27.65 -34.01 -4.30
N PRO A 130 -26.94 -34.22 -5.42
CA PRO A 130 -26.12 -35.39 -5.75
C PRO A 130 -24.66 -35.32 -5.25
N PHE A 131 -24.25 -34.22 -4.58
CA PHE A 131 -22.85 -33.97 -4.21
C PHE A 131 -22.32 -34.85 -3.08
N ASN A 132 -23.20 -35.50 -2.31
CA ASN A 132 -22.83 -36.38 -1.19
C ASN A 132 -22.62 -37.86 -1.57
N THR A 133 -22.70 -38.18 -2.86
CA THR A 133 -22.65 -39.56 -3.37
C THR A 133 -21.24 -40.15 -3.34
N ASP A 134 -20.24 -39.41 -3.80
CA ASP A 134 -18.84 -39.83 -3.79
C ASP A 134 -18.13 -39.41 -2.49
N LYS A 135 -18.25 -40.26 -1.48
CA LYS A 135 -17.62 -40.04 -0.16
C LYS A 135 -16.08 -39.99 -0.23
N VAL A 136 -15.47 -40.68 -1.20
CA VAL A 136 -14.01 -40.71 -1.35
C VAL A 136 -13.51 -39.36 -1.85
N LEU A 137 -14.18 -38.79 -2.86
CA LEU A 137 -13.87 -37.46 -3.36
C LEU A 137 -14.06 -36.39 -2.26
N ILE A 138 -15.17 -36.43 -1.52
CA ILE A 138 -15.41 -35.47 -0.42
C ILE A 138 -14.31 -35.58 0.64
N TYR A 139 -13.91 -36.80 1.02
CA TYR A 139 -12.83 -37.00 2.00
C TYR A 139 -11.48 -36.46 1.50
N ARG A 140 -11.15 -36.66 0.22
CA ARG A 140 -9.95 -36.09 -0.40
C ARG A 140 -10.00 -34.55 -0.39
N ILE A 141 -11.13 -33.95 -0.75
CA ILE A 141 -11.29 -32.47 -0.72
C ILE A 141 -11.17 -31.96 0.73
N PHE A 142 -11.84 -32.60 1.68
CA PHE A 142 -11.78 -32.24 3.10
C PHE A 142 -10.34 -32.26 3.62
N THR A 143 -9.61 -33.37 3.39
CA THR A 143 -8.24 -33.52 3.87
C THR A 143 -7.25 -32.61 3.12
N TYR A 144 -7.51 -32.26 1.85
CA TYR A 144 -6.77 -31.22 1.14
C TYR A 144 -6.96 -29.85 1.78
N LEU A 145 -8.21 -29.45 2.02
CA LEU A 145 -8.52 -28.15 2.65
C LEU A 145 -7.92 -28.03 4.04
N GLU A 146 -7.97 -29.12 4.83
CA GLU A 146 -7.35 -29.17 6.16
C GLU A 146 -5.82 -29.11 6.07
N ARG A 147 -5.19 -29.91 5.19
CA ARG A 147 -3.74 -29.95 5.01
C ARG A 147 -3.15 -28.60 4.60
N HIS A 148 -3.81 -27.91 3.67
CA HIS A 148 -3.36 -26.62 3.13
C HIS A 148 -3.85 -25.41 3.94
N GLY A 149 -4.52 -25.64 5.09
CA GLY A 149 -4.90 -24.58 6.03
C GLY A 149 -6.03 -23.68 5.54
N PHE A 150 -6.95 -24.20 4.71
CA PHE A 150 -8.18 -23.49 4.34
C PHE A 150 -9.30 -23.68 5.38
N ILE A 151 -9.29 -24.82 6.08
CA ILE A 151 -10.17 -25.12 7.21
C ILE A 151 -9.33 -25.60 8.40
N ASN A 152 -9.90 -25.60 9.60
CA ASN A 152 -9.25 -26.10 10.82
C ASN A 152 -7.88 -25.47 11.09
N PHE A 153 -7.77 -24.15 10.89
CA PHE A 153 -6.57 -23.38 11.20
C PHE A 153 -6.80 -22.38 12.33
N GLY A 154 -5.72 -21.94 12.98
CA GLY A 154 -5.78 -20.94 14.06
C GLY A 154 -6.17 -21.53 15.41
N VAL A 155 -6.95 -20.78 16.19
CA VAL A 155 -7.31 -21.11 17.59
C VAL A 155 -8.75 -21.58 17.68
N PHE A 156 -8.97 -22.87 17.83
CA PHE A 156 -10.31 -23.46 17.87
C PHE A 156 -10.39 -24.63 18.84
N LYS A 157 -11.61 -24.92 19.30
CA LYS A 157 -11.90 -26.09 20.13
C LYS A 157 -11.73 -27.37 19.30
N ARG A 158 -10.77 -28.20 19.67
CA ARG A 158 -10.55 -29.51 19.05
C ARG A 158 -11.62 -30.50 19.50
N LEU A 159 -12.18 -31.25 18.54
CA LEU A 159 -13.13 -32.34 18.80
C LEU A 159 -12.42 -33.69 18.81
N LYS A 160 -11.40 -33.85 17.95
CA LYS A 160 -10.50 -35.01 17.96
C LYS A 160 -9.23 -34.63 18.72
N PRO A 161 -8.75 -35.46 19.67
CA PRO A 161 -7.49 -35.20 20.35
C PRO A 161 -6.33 -35.26 19.35
N LEU A 162 -5.23 -34.58 19.67
CA LEU A 162 -4.02 -34.64 18.85
C LEU A 162 -3.50 -36.08 18.78
N PRO A 163 -2.90 -36.50 17.64
CA PRO A 163 -2.27 -37.81 17.54
C PRO A 163 -1.21 -37.99 18.64
N ILE A 164 -1.32 -39.10 19.40
CA ILE A 164 -0.39 -39.44 20.50
C ILE A 164 0.97 -39.82 19.92
N LYS A 165 0.97 -40.68 18.90
CA LYS A 165 2.20 -41.07 18.19
C LYS A 165 2.59 -39.91 17.28
N LYS A 166 3.77 -39.35 17.53
CA LYS A 166 4.37 -38.32 16.66
C LYS A 166 5.20 -38.97 15.55
N ILE A 167 5.15 -38.39 14.35
CA ILE A 167 5.93 -38.84 13.18
C ILE A 167 6.68 -37.64 12.62
N GLY A 168 8.00 -37.75 12.55
CA GLY A 168 8.88 -36.67 12.12
C GLY A 168 9.03 -35.56 13.16
N LYS A 169 10.22 -34.97 13.22
CA LYS A 169 10.58 -33.87 14.12
C LYS A 169 10.97 -32.64 13.33
N ALA A 170 10.18 -31.57 13.47
CA ALA A 170 10.42 -30.29 12.84
C ALA A 170 10.98 -29.27 13.84
N ILE A 171 12.06 -28.59 13.46
CA ILE A 171 12.61 -27.45 14.20
C ILE A 171 12.21 -26.17 13.49
N ILE A 172 11.49 -25.28 14.17
CA ILE A 172 11.04 -24.00 13.62
C ILE A 172 11.89 -22.88 14.21
N ILE A 173 12.46 -22.04 13.36
CA ILE A 173 13.31 -20.92 13.77
C ILE A 173 12.48 -19.65 13.71
N GLY A 174 12.15 -19.09 14.87
CA GLY A 174 11.34 -17.89 15.07
C GLY A 174 9.90 -18.20 15.49
N ALA A 175 9.47 -17.61 16.61
CA ALA A 175 8.09 -17.63 17.11
C ALA A 175 7.29 -16.40 16.65
N GLY A 176 7.57 -15.91 15.43
CA GLY A 176 6.69 -14.98 14.72
C GLY A 176 5.42 -15.68 14.23
N ILE A 177 4.45 -14.92 13.71
CA ILE A 177 3.16 -15.50 13.30
C ILE A 177 3.28 -16.61 12.24
N ALA A 178 4.27 -16.53 11.34
CA ALA A 178 4.55 -17.59 10.36
C ALA A 178 4.99 -18.90 11.03
N GLY A 179 5.97 -18.82 11.94
CA GLY A 179 6.46 -19.98 12.68
C GLY A 179 5.38 -20.59 13.57
N LEU A 180 4.59 -19.77 14.26
CA LEU A 180 3.48 -20.24 15.10
C LEU A 180 2.39 -20.94 14.30
N ALA A 181 1.99 -20.38 13.15
CA ALA A 181 0.98 -21.00 12.28
C ALA A 181 1.45 -22.36 11.74
N ALA A 182 2.70 -22.45 11.31
CA ALA A 182 3.29 -23.69 10.84
C ALA A 182 3.40 -24.73 11.97
N ALA A 183 3.79 -24.29 13.18
CA ALA A 183 3.89 -25.15 14.35
C ALA A 183 2.55 -25.79 14.72
N GLN A 184 1.48 -24.99 14.75
CA GLN A 184 0.13 -25.48 15.04
C GLN A 184 -0.33 -26.50 13.98
N GLN A 185 -0.14 -26.21 12.69
CA GLN A 185 -0.49 -27.14 11.60
C GLN A 185 0.26 -28.47 11.72
N MET A 186 1.58 -28.43 11.86
CA MET A 186 2.40 -29.65 11.95
C MET A 186 2.07 -30.47 13.21
N GLN A 187 1.87 -29.81 14.36
CA GLN A 187 1.45 -30.49 15.59
C GLN A 187 0.06 -31.14 15.43
N GLN A 188 -0.87 -30.46 14.76
CA GLN A 188 -2.21 -30.97 14.42
C GLN A 188 -2.15 -32.22 13.55
N PHE A 189 -1.24 -32.27 12.60
CA PHE A 189 -1.05 -33.46 11.75
C PHE A 189 -0.26 -34.58 12.41
N GLY A 190 0.21 -34.37 13.65
CA GLY A 190 0.89 -35.40 14.42
C GLY A 190 2.41 -35.39 14.26
N MET A 191 3.03 -34.27 13.88
CA MET A 191 4.49 -34.13 13.95
C MET A 191 4.94 -33.70 15.35
N GLU A 192 6.19 -34.02 15.70
CA GLU A 192 6.88 -33.40 16.82
C GLU A 192 7.44 -32.05 16.36
N VAL A 193 7.20 -30.99 17.14
CA VAL A 193 7.58 -29.62 16.75
C VAL A 193 8.21 -28.92 17.95
N VAL A 194 9.35 -28.27 17.72
CA VAL A 194 9.96 -27.33 18.67
C VAL A 194 10.20 -25.99 17.96
N VAL A 195 9.83 -24.89 18.63
CA VAL A 195 10.04 -23.52 18.12
C VAL A 195 11.17 -22.87 18.92
N LEU A 196 12.17 -22.33 18.22
CA LEU A 196 13.31 -21.64 18.81
C LEU A 196 13.17 -20.14 18.57
N GLU A 197 13.08 -19.34 19.64
CA GLU A 197 12.89 -17.89 19.57
C GLU A 197 13.99 -17.17 20.33
N ALA A 198 14.67 -16.25 19.64
CA ALA A 198 15.77 -15.50 20.22
C ALA A 198 15.31 -14.53 21.31
N ARG A 199 14.12 -13.94 21.15
CA ARG A 199 13.55 -12.99 22.13
C ARG A 199 12.99 -13.72 23.36
N ASP A 200 12.69 -12.92 24.37
CA ASP A 200 11.96 -13.31 25.58
C ASP A 200 10.43 -13.30 25.39
N ARG A 201 9.95 -13.18 24.15
CA ARG A 201 8.53 -13.14 23.80
C ARG A 201 8.28 -13.74 22.42
N VAL A 202 7.03 -14.15 22.20
CA VAL A 202 6.52 -14.52 20.87
C VAL A 202 6.10 -13.28 20.06
N GLY A 203 5.73 -13.51 18.79
CA GLY A 203 5.13 -12.51 17.90
C GLY A 203 6.12 -11.78 16.99
N GLY A 204 7.42 -11.75 17.33
CA GLY A 204 8.45 -11.12 16.49
C GLY A 204 8.12 -9.64 16.21
N ARG A 205 7.84 -9.32 14.95
CA ARG A 205 7.45 -7.96 14.49
C ARG A 205 6.00 -7.58 14.82
N ILE A 206 5.21 -8.47 15.43
CA ILE A 206 3.97 -8.13 16.13
C ILE A 206 4.34 -7.87 17.59
N ALA A 207 4.65 -6.61 17.90
CA ALA A 207 5.16 -6.19 19.20
C ALA A 207 4.26 -5.11 19.82
N THR A 208 3.74 -5.38 21.01
CA THR A 208 2.85 -4.47 21.74
C THR A 208 3.52 -4.02 23.03
N PHE A 209 3.67 -2.71 23.21
CA PHE A 209 4.00 -2.09 24.48
C PHE A 209 2.78 -2.11 25.40
N ARG A 210 2.97 -2.56 26.65
CA ARG A 210 1.95 -2.57 27.70
C ARG A 210 2.56 -2.06 29.00
N LYS A 211 2.01 -0.99 29.55
CA LYS A 211 2.39 -0.46 30.87
C LYS A 211 1.19 0.25 31.49
N ASN A 212 0.78 -0.19 32.68
CA ASN A 212 -0.45 0.27 33.33
C ASN A 212 -1.65 0.12 32.37
N SER A 213 -2.41 1.19 32.15
CA SER A 213 -3.52 1.25 31.20
C SER A 213 -3.10 1.51 29.74
N TYR A 214 -1.81 1.84 29.48
CA TYR A 214 -1.34 2.13 28.14
C TYR A 214 -1.06 0.85 27.36
N VAL A 215 -1.59 0.83 26.14
CA VAL A 215 -1.35 -0.21 25.12
C VAL A 215 -1.01 0.51 23.82
N ALA A 216 0.08 0.10 23.18
CA ALA A 216 0.50 0.64 21.89
C ALA A 216 1.28 -0.40 21.08
N ASP A 217 0.97 -0.55 19.79
CA ASP A 217 1.69 -1.47 18.92
C ASP A 217 2.92 -0.81 18.29
N LEU A 218 4.09 -1.31 18.67
CA LEU A 218 5.40 -0.92 18.16
C LEU A 218 5.63 -1.47 16.74
N GLY A 219 4.99 -2.59 16.42
CA GLY A 219 5.09 -3.29 15.14
C GLY A 219 3.80 -3.20 14.31
N ALA A 220 3.28 -4.33 13.86
CA ALA A 220 1.99 -4.36 13.16
C ALA A 220 0.84 -3.84 14.05
N MET A 221 -0.03 -2.98 13.51
CA MET A 221 -1.16 -2.39 14.25
C MET A 221 -2.48 -2.33 13.47
N VAL A 222 -2.47 -2.70 12.19
CA VAL A 222 -3.63 -2.58 11.28
C VAL A 222 -3.92 -3.91 10.62
N VAL A 223 -5.20 -4.22 10.49
CA VAL A 223 -5.78 -5.27 9.65
C VAL A 223 -6.33 -4.58 8.38
N THR A 224 -5.75 -4.90 7.23
CA THR A 224 -6.12 -4.32 5.93
C THR A 224 -7.28 -5.10 5.32
N GLY A 225 -8.51 -4.61 5.49
CA GLY A 225 -9.71 -5.28 4.99
C GLY A 225 -10.02 -6.61 5.69
N LEU A 226 -11.28 -7.03 5.64
CA LEU A 226 -11.73 -8.32 6.20
C LEU A 226 -12.20 -9.29 5.11
N GLY A 227 -12.65 -8.80 3.96
CA GLY A 227 -13.04 -9.65 2.83
C GLY A 227 -11.81 -10.33 2.23
N GLY A 228 -11.83 -11.66 2.12
CA GLY A 228 -10.65 -12.43 1.73
C GLY A 228 -9.54 -12.57 2.79
N ASN A 229 -9.57 -11.85 3.92
CA ASN A 229 -8.46 -11.85 4.88
C ASN A 229 -8.53 -13.01 5.89
N PRO A 230 -7.50 -13.87 6.05
CA PRO A 230 -7.52 -14.95 7.05
C PRO A 230 -7.55 -14.45 8.50
N VAL A 231 -7.15 -13.19 8.75
CA VAL A 231 -7.28 -12.57 10.08
C VAL A 231 -8.74 -12.42 10.49
N THR A 232 -9.69 -12.38 9.56
CA THR A 232 -11.13 -12.41 9.85
C THR A 232 -11.56 -13.69 10.57
N VAL A 233 -10.91 -14.81 10.27
CA VAL A 233 -11.14 -16.07 11.00
C VAL A 233 -10.52 -15.98 12.39
N LEU A 234 -9.29 -15.46 12.49
CA LEU A 234 -8.59 -15.29 13.77
C LEU A 234 -9.33 -14.31 14.70
N SER A 235 -9.95 -13.26 14.18
CA SER A 235 -10.71 -12.29 14.99
C SER A 235 -12.02 -12.85 15.53
N LYS A 236 -12.59 -13.87 14.88
CA LYS A 236 -13.71 -14.66 15.42
C LYS A 236 -13.24 -15.63 16.49
N GLN A 237 -12.01 -16.16 16.37
CA GLN A 237 -11.43 -17.15 17.28
C GLN A 237 -10.85 -16.55 18.56
N ILE A 238 -10.25 -15.37 18.44
CA ILE A 238 -9.50 -14.66 19.48
C ILE A 238 -10.26 -13.38 19.81
N ASN A 239 -10.23 -12.93 21.06
CA ASN A 239 -10.83 -11.66 21.45
C ASN A 239 -10.02 -10.46 20.91
N MET A 240 -10.13 -10.18 19.61
CA MET A 240 -9.53 -9.03 18.94
C MET A 240 -10.50 -7.86 18.97
N GLU A 241 -10.12 -6.75 19.60
CA GLU A 241 -10.92 -5.52 19.59
C GLU A 241 -10.64 -4.73 18.30
N LEU A 242 -11.28 -5.14 17.21
CA LEU A 242 -11.14 -4.46 15.93
C LEU A 242 -11.94 -3.15 15.92
N HIS A 243 -11.29 -2.06 15.49
CA HIS A 243 -11.93 -0.77 15.35
C HIS A 243 -11.61 -0.13 14.00
N ARG A 244 -12.63 0.37 13.30
CA ARG A 244 -12.49 1.04 12.00
C ARG A 244 -11.58 2.26 12.14
N ILE A 245 -10.67 2.43 11.19
CA ILE A 245 -9.86 3.64 11.05
C ILE A 245 -10.62 4.59 10.13
N ARG A 246 -11.02 5.76 10.65
CA ARG A 246 -11.60 6.85 9.86
C ARG A 246 -10.50 7.51 9.03
N GLN A 247 -10.76 7.75 7.75
CA GLN A 247 -9.73 8.20 6.80
C GLN A 247 -9.50 9.71 6.78
N LYS A 248 -10.34 10.50 7.47
CA LYS A 248 -10.15 11.94 7.58
C LYS A 248 -8.81 12.23 8.26
N CYS A 249 -7.91 12.87 7.53
CA CYS A 249 -6.55 13.20 7.97
C CYS A 249 -6.25 14.68 7.70
N PRO A 250 -6.55 15.60 8.62
CA PRO A 250 -6.16 17.00 8.45
C PRO A 250 -4.64 17.15 8.42
N LEU A 251 -4.13 17.98 7.50
CA LEU A 251 -2.71 18.31 7.38
C LEU A 251 -2.42 19.65 8.03
N TYR A 252 -1.28 19.74 8.73
CA TYR A 252 -0.82 20.95 9.39
C TYR A 252 0.53 21.40 8.83
N GLU A 253 0.61 22.67 8.42
CA GLU A 253 1.85 23.31 8.01
C GLU A 253 2.79 23.52 9.21
N PRO A 254 4.11 23.53 9.01
CA PRO A 254 5.04 23.86 10.09
C PRO A 254 4.83 25.32 10.53
N GLY A 255 4.90 25.56 11.84
CA GLY A 255 4.77 26.92 12.40
C GLY A 255 5.81 27.87 11.80
N LYS A 256 5.40 29.11 11.47
CA LYS A 256 6.34 30.13 10.98
C LYS A 256 7.29 30.52 12.11
N LEU A 257 8.54 30.89 11.79
CA LEU A 257 9.58 31.26 12.77
C LEU A 257 9.11 32.30 13.83
N ASN A 258 8.14 33.15 13.50
CA ASN A 258 7.60 34.21 14.36
C ASN A 258 6.18 33.91 14.93
N ALA A 259 5.58 32.78 14.56
CA ALA A 259 4.31 32.31 15.08
C ALA A 259 4.44 30.81 15.33
N LEU A 260 4.66 30.44 16.59
CA LEU A 260 4.73 29.05 17.07
C LEU A 260 3.43 28.24 16.82
N VAL A 261 2.50 28.74 16.00
CA VAL A 261 1.20 28.16 15.74
C VAL A 261 1.20 27.60 14.31
N SER A 262 1.03 26.28 14.21
CA SER A 262 0.78 25.60 12.95
C SER A 262 -0.63 25.89 12.47
N THR A 263 -0.79 26.07 11.16
CA THR A 263 -2.09 26.26 10.52
C THR A 263 -2.48 25.02 9.75
N GLN A 264 -3.76 24.65 9.82
CA GLN A 264 -4.30 23.58 9.01
C GLN A 264 -4.27 23.98 7.52
N VAL A 265 -3.91 23.05 6.65
CA VAL A 265 -3.97 23.23 5.20
C VAL A 265 -5.43 23.43 4.78
N PRO A 266 -5.73 24.44 3.95
CA PRO A 266 -7.07 24.62 3.38
C PRO A 266 -7.52 23.38 2.60
N LYS A 267 -8.79 22.98 2.76
CA LYS A 267 -9.34 21.74 2.18
C LYS A 267 -9.20 21.68 0.66
N ASP A 268 -9.42 22.80 -0.03
CA ASP A 268 -9.25 22.93 -1.48
C ASP A 268 -7.81 22.66 -1.93
N LYS A 269 -6.83 23.09 -1.14
CA LYS A 269 -5.41 22.84 -1.39
C LYS A 269 -5.02 21.38 -1.16
N ASP A 270 -5.51 20.79 -0.08
CA ASP A 270 -5.31 19.37 0.24
C ASP A 270 -5.83 18.49 -0.92
N GLU A 271 -7.09 18.68 -1.32
CA GLU A 271 -7.73 17.93 -2.42
C GLU A 271 -7.08 18.19 -3.78
N MET A 272 -6.59 19.40 -4.05
CA MET A 272 -5.87 19.72 -5.28
C MET A 272 -4.55 18.95 -5.37
N VAL A 273 -3.74 18.98 -4.32
CA VAL A 273 -2.42 18.32 -4.30
C VAL A 273 -2.55 16.81 -4.26
N GLU A 274 -3.54 16.27 -3.53
CA GLU A 274 -3.82 14.84 -3.53
C GLU A 274 -4.19 14.33 -4.93
N ARG A 275 -5.05 15.06 -5.66
CA ARG A 275 -5.40 14.71 -7.04
C ARG A 275 -4.17 14.72 -7.95
N GLU A 276 -3.28 15.69 -7.78
CA GLU A 276 -2.05 15.75 -8.58
C GLU A 276 -1.06 14.64 -8.22
N PHE A 277 -0.90 14.31 -6.94
CA PHE A 277 -0.14 13.14 -6.49
C PHE A 277 -0.61 11.85 -7.18
N ASN A 278 -1.94 11.64 -7.22
CA ASN A 278 -2.52 10.49 -7.89
C ASN A 278 -2.25 10.50 -9.41
N ARG A 279 -2.41 11.65 -10.08
CA ARG A 279 -2.08 11.80 -11.51
C ARG A 279 -0.61 11.52 -11.81
N LEU A 280 0.30 11.92 -10.93
CA LEU A 280 1.72 11.60 -11.05
C LEU A 280 1.98 10.09 -10.99
N LEU A 281 1.31 9.36 -10.09
CA LEU A 281 1.42 7.91 -10.02
C LEU A 281 0.87 7.23 -11.29
N GLU A 282 -0.29 7.67 -11.79
CA GLU A 282 -0.85 7.20 -13.07
C GLU A 282 0.14 7.43 -14.22
N ALA A 283 0.75 8.61 -14.29
CA ALA A 283 1.75 8.92 -15.30
C ALA A 283 2.97 8.00 -15.20
N THR A 284 3.46 7.69 -13.98
CA THR A 284 4.57 6.73 -13.82
C THR A 284 4.20 5.31 -14.25
N SER A 285 2.95 4.87 -13.99
CA SER A 285 2.45 3.60 -14.50
C SER A 285 2.37 3.59 -16.03
N TYR A 286 1.95 4.71 -16.63
CA TYR A 286 1.95 4.88 -18.08
C TYR A 286 3.37 4.80 -18.67
N LEU A 287 4.34 5.48 -18.06
CA LEU A 287 5.75 5.39 -18.45
C LEU A 287 6.26 3.93 -18.41
N SER A 288 5.92 3.20 -17.34
CA SER A 288 6.33 1.81 -17.14
C SER A 288 5.72 0.84 -18.15
N HIS A 289 4.39 0.87 -18.30
CA HIS A 289 3.63 -0.16 -19.02
C HIS A 289 3.39 0.16 -20.50
N HIS A 290 3.25 1.44 -20.86
CA HIS A 290 2.97 1.84 -22.24
C HIS A 290 4.20 2.28 -23.01
N LEU A 291 5.17 2.92 -22.34
CA LEU A 291 6.42 3.37 -22.98
C LEU A 291 7.61 2.41 -22.74
N ASP A 292 7.38 1.33 -21.97
CA ASP A 292 8.41 0.39 -21.50
C ASP A 292 9.65 1.08 -20.90
N PHE A 293 9.43 2.21 -20.21
CA PHE A 293 10.49 3.05 -19.67
C PHE A 293 10.99 2.53 -18.32
N ASN A 294 11.44 1.27 -18.33
CA ASN A 294 11.85 0.51 -17.15
C ASN A 294 13.37 0.52 -16.93
N TYR A 295 14.15 0.94 -17.93
CA TYR A 295 15.60 0.99 -17.89
C TYR A 295 16.13 2.33 -18.42
N CYS A 296 17.14 2.88 -17.75
CA CYS A 296 17.87 4.06 -18.19
C CYS A 296 19.37 3.81 -18.05
N ASN A 297 20.13 3.98 -19.14
CA ASN A 297 21.57 3.71 -19.18
C ASN A 297 21.95 2.29 -18.68
N GLY A 298 21.15 1.28 -19.06
CA GLY A 298 21.34 -0.11 -18.65
C GLY A 298 21.00 -0.43 -17.19
N LYS A 299 20.48 0.54 -16.43
CA LYS A 299 20.07 0.35 -15.03
C LYS A 299 18.54 0.37 -14.90
N PRO A 300 17.95 -0.50 -14.08
CA PRO A 300 16.52 -0.45 -13.79
C PRO A 300 16.13 0.87 -13.14
N VAL A 301 14.96 1.39 -13.51
CA VAL A 301 14.43 2.68 -13.05
C VAL A 301 13.65 2.48 -11.74
N SER A 302 13.84 3.41 -10.80
CA SER A 302 13.05 3.46 -9.57
C SER A 302 11.79 4.31 -9.72
N LEU A 303 10.78 4.07 -8.89
CA LEU A 303 9.60 4.94 -8.79
C LEU A 303 9.96 6.41 -8.50
N GLY A 304 10.91 6.67 -7.59
CA GLY A 304 11.34 8.03 -7.25
C GLY A 304 11.90 8.82 -8.44
N HIS A 305 12.83 8.23 -9.20
CA HIS A 305 13.32 8.81 -10.45
C HIS A 305 12.20 9.08 -11.47
N ALA A 306 11.27 8.15 -11.65
CA ALA A 306 10.16 8.32 -12.58
C ALA A 306 9.25 9.50 -12.18
N LEU A 307 8.91 9.62 -10.90
CA LEU A 307 8.13 10.75 -10.37
C LEU A 307 8.84 12.09 -10.61
N GLU A 308 10.13 12.18 -10.28
CA GLU A 308 10.93 13.38 -10.53
C GLU A 308 10.99 13.76 -12.02
N TRP A 309 11.12 12.78 -12.91
CA TRP A 309 11.09 13.03 -14.35
C TRP A 309 9.73 13.50 -14.85
N VAL A 310 8.63 12.89 -14.39
CA VAL A 310 7.28 13.34 -14.73
C VAL A 310 7.04 14.77 -14.25
N ILE A 311 7.43 15.12 -13.01
CA ILE A 311 7.33 16.48 -12.48
C ILE A 311 8.11 17.47 -13.36
N LYS A 312 9.35 17.15 -13.73
CA LYS A 312 10.17 18.00 -14.62
C LYS A 312 9.55 18.17 -16.00
N LEU A 313 8.87 17.15 -16.53
CA LEU A 313 8.13 17.25 -17.79
C LEU A 313 6.91 18.18 -17.65
N GLN A 314 6.21 18.16 -16.52
CA GLN A 314 5.11 19.10 -16.26
C GLN A 314 5.61 20.55 -16.12
N GLU A 315 6.71 20.76 -15.38
CA GLU A 315 7.36 22.07 -15.27
C GLU A 315 7.82 22.60 -16.63
N LYS A 316 8.39 21.73 -17.47
CA LYS A 316 8.77 22.06 -18.84
C LYS A 316 7.54 22.47 -19.66
N HIS A 317 6.45 21.72 -19.58
CA HIS A 317 5.20 22.03 -20.31
C HIS A 317 4.61 23.38 -19.92
N VAL A 318 4.63 23.74 -18.64
CA VAL A 318 4.22 25.08 -18.17
C VAL A 318 5.07 26.18 -18.80
N LYS A 319 6.39 26.02 -18.83
CA LYS A 319 7.32 26.97 -19.46
C LYS A 319 7.10 27.08 -20.97
N GLU A 320 6.79 25.99 -21.65
CA GLU A 320 6.47 25.97 -23.08
C GLU A 320 5.17 26.74 -23.37
N LYS A 321 4.13 26.56 -22.54
CA LYS A 321 2.88 27.35 -22.64
C LYS A 321 3.11 28.84 -22.43
N LEU A 322 3.88 29.23 -21.39
CA LEU A 322 4.24 30.62 -21.15
C LEU A 322 5.02 31.22 -22.31
N THR A 323 5.96 30.45 -22.88
CA THR A 323 6.73 30.88 -24.05
C THR A 323 5.82 31.10 -25.25
N GLN A 324 4.86 30.19 -25.50
CA GLN A 324 3.91 30.33 -26.60
C GLN A 324 2.97 31.52 -26.40
N TYR A 325 2.48 31.72 -25.17
CA TYR A 325 1.69 32.88 -24.77
C TYR A 325 2.44 34.18 -25.07
N MET A 326 3.68 34.32 -24.58
CA MET A 326 4.51 35.51 -24.80
C MET A 326 4.80 35.76 -26.27
N LYS A 327 5.06 34.70 -27.06
CA LYS A 327 5.26 34.82 -28.52
C LYS A 327 4.01 35.38 -29.21
N ASN A 328 2.83 34.87 -28.87
CA ASN A 328 1.57 35.34 -29.44
C ASN A 328 1.29 36.80 -29.05
N TYR A 329 1.52 37.15 -27.79
CA TYR A 329 1.34 38.50 -27.28
C TYR A 329 2.27 39.50 -27.99
N VAL A 330 3.57 39.19 -28.09
CA VAL A 330 4.56 40.01 -28.80
C VAL A 330 4.22 40.14 -30.29
N ALA A 331 3.76 39.07 -30.94
CA ALA A 331 3.35 39.11 -32.34
C ALA A 331 2.18 40.09 -32.57
N LEU A 332 1.18 40.11 -31.69
CA LEU A 332 0.08 41.07 -31.76
C LEU A 332 0.55 42.50 -31.46
N GLN A 333 1.43 42.70 -30.47
CA GLN A 333 1.99 44.02 -30.19
C GLN A 333 2.82 44.56 -31.36
N GLU A 334 3.62 43.75 -32.05
CA GLU A 334 4.36 44.18 -33.24
C GLU A 334 3.41 44.49 -34.42
N ARG A 335 2.30 43.75 -34.57
CA ARG A 335 1.26 44.08 -35.55
C ARG A 335 0.58 45.41 -35.20
N LEU A 336 0.21 45.62 -33.94
CA LEU A 336 -0.39 46.87 -33.46
C LEU A 336 0.53 48.07 -33.67
N LYS A 337 1.83 47.91 -33.39
CA LYS A 337 2.87 48.92 -33.65
C LYS A 337 2.99 49.24 -35.15
N THR A 338 2.86 48.23 -36.01
CA THR A 338 2.86 48.43 -37.47
C THR A 338 1.62 49.21 -37.91
N ILE A 339 0.44 48.92 -37.36
CA ILE A 339 -0.79 49.68 -37.63
C ILE A 339 -0.65 51.13 -37.14
N HIS A 340 -0.16 51.36 -35.93
CA HIS A 340 0.08 52.71 -35.42
C HIS A 340 1.00 53.52 -36.34
N LYS A 341 2.08 52.92 -36.85
CA LYS A 341 2.95 53.58 -37.84
C LYS A 341 2.20 53.95 -39.13
N LYS A 342 1.33 53.07 -39.63
CA LYS A 342 0.50 53.36 -40.82
C LYS A 342 -0.51 54.48 -40.54
N ILE A 343 -1.15 54.47 -39.37
CA ILE A 343 -2.09 55.53 -38.95
C ILE A 343 -1.38 56.88 -38.92
N ILE A 344 -0.21 56.96 -38.26
CA ILE A 344 0.60 58.20 -38.22
C ILE A 344 0.93 58.68 -39.64
N HIS A 345 1.35 57.78 -40.52
CA HIS A 345 1.66 58.13 -41.91
C HIS A 345 0.44 58.66 -42.70
N VAL A 346 -0.74 58.05 -42.54
CA VAL A 346 -1.98 58.54 -43.15
C VAL A 346 -2.38 59.90 -42.55
N GLN A 347 -2.12 60.12 -41.26
CA GLN A 347 -2.34 61.40 -40.60
C GLN A 347 -1.52 62.53 -41.24
N ASP A 348 -0.24 62.27 -41.50
CA ASP A 348 0.68 63.22 -42.13
C ASP A 348 0.18 63.56 -43.55
N ILE A 349 -0.19 62.54 -44.35
CA ILE A 349 -0.75 62.73 -45.70
C ILE A 349 -2.03 63.56 -45.66
N LEU A 350 -2.95 63.27 -44.73
CA LEU A 350 -4.20 64.02 -44.58
C LEU A 350 -3.96 65.47 -44.19
N SER A 351 -2.96 65.74 -43.34
CA SER A 351 -2.55 67.09 -42.97
C SER A 351 -2.02 67.88 -44.17
N ASP A 352 -1.17 67.26 -44.99
CA ASP A 352 -0.62 67.89 -46.20
C ASP A 352 -1.73 68.16 -47.24
N LEU A 353 -2.60 67.18 -47.49
CA LEU A 353 -3.74 67.32 -48.41
C LEU A 353 -4.75 68.37 -47.94
N ALA A 354 -4.97 68.49 -46.63
CA ALA A 354 -5.87 69.50 -46.06
C ALA A 354 -5.32 70.93 -46.26
N THR A 355 -3.99 71.11 -46.19
CA THR A 355 -3.32 72.37 -46.52
C THR A 355 -3.52 72.71 -48.01
N GLN A 356 -3.25 71.75 -48.91
CA GLN A 356 -3.44 71.93 -50.36
C GLN A 356 -4.90 72.22 -50.75
N GLN A 357 -5.86 71.54 -50.10
CA GLN A 357 -7.29 71.79 -50.32
C GLN A 357 -7.69 73.19 -49.87
N ARG A 358 -7.12 73.69 -48.76
CA ARG A 358 -7.39 75.04 -48.25
C ARG A 358 -6.86 76.11 -49.21
N GLU A 359 -5.61 75.96 -49.65
CA GLU A 359 -4.98 76.85 -50.64
C GLU A 359 -5.76 76.83 -51.97
N GLY A 360 -6.11 75.64 -52.47
CA GLY A 360 -6.90 75.49 -53.70
C GLY A 360 -8.36 75.99 -53.59
N PHE A 361 -8.94 76.04 -52.39
CA PHE A 361 -10.28 76.60 -52.16
C PHE A 361 -10.28 78.12 -52.28
N GLU A 362 -9.23 78.79 -51.83
CA GLU A 362 -9.09 80.25 -51.91
C GLU A 362 -8.95 80.72 -53.37
N GLU A 363 -8.35 79.91 -54.24
CA GLU A 363 -8.09 80.22 -55.66
C GLU A 363 -9.11 79.62 -56.65
N LYS A 364 -10.06 78.81 -56.16
CA LYS A 364 -11.02 77.99 -56.93
C LYS A 364 -11.79 78.72 -58.03
N ASN A 365 -12.11 80.01 -57.85
CA ASN A 365 -12.91 80.78 -58.80
C ASN A 365 -12.08 81.48 -59.90
N ASN A 366 -10.74 81.39 -59.83
CA ASN A 366 -9.85 82.14 -60.72
C ASN A 366 -9.25 81.30 -61.87
N ASP A 367 -9.12 79.97 -61.73
CA ASP A 367 -8.48 79.08 -62.72
C ASP A 367 -9.07 77.65 -62.70
N VAL A 368 -9.23 77.04 -63.88
CA VAL A 368 -9.69 75.65 -64.08
C VAL A 368 -8.71 74.66 -63.45
N SER A 369 -7.41 74.96 -63.50
CA SER A 369 -6.35 74.12 -62.92
C SER A 369 -6.43 74.11 -61.39
N ALA A 370 -6.71 75.26 -60.77
CA ALA A 370 -6.93 75.38 -59.33
C ALA A 370 -8.20 74.64 -58.88
N ASN A 371 -9.29 74.71 -59.65
CA ASN A 371 -10.51 73.94 -59.37
C ASN A 371 -10.28 72.42 -59.49
N PHE A 372 -9.47 71.96 -60.46
CA PHE A 372 -9.08 70.56 -60.58
C PHE A 372 -8.23 70.10 -59.38
N ALA A 373 -7.24 70.89 -58.96
CA ALA A 373 -6.40 70.60 -57.79
C ALA A 373 -7.25 70.48 -56.51
N TYR A 374 -8.20 71.40 -56.30
CA TYR A 374 -9.15 71.34 -55.19
C TYR A 374 -10.02 70.05 -55.22
N LEU A 375 -10.60 69.70 -56.37
CA LEU A 375 -11.42 68.48 -56.51
C LEU A 375 -10.59 67.19 -56.36
N SER A 376 -9.36 67.19 -56.86
CA SER A 376 -8.41 66.07 -56.72
C SER A 376 -8.02 65.86 -55.26
N ALA A 377 -7.60 66.91 -54.55
CA ALA A 377 -7.28 66.87 -53.13
C ALA A 377 -8.50 66.41 -52.31
N THR A 378 -9.70 66.92 -52.62
CA THR A 378 -10.95 66.49 -51.96
C THR A 378 -11.20 64.99 -52.12
N ARG A 379 -10.96 64.43 -53.32
CA ARG A 379 -11.11 63.00 -53.57
C ARG A 379 -10.05 62.17 -52.83
N GLU A 380 -8.80 62.61 -52.84
CA GLU A 380 -7.71 61.91 -52.14
C GLU A 380 -7.89 61.93 -50.62
N ILE A 381 -8.38 63.05 -50.05
CA ILE A 381 -8.77 63.13 -48.64
C ILE A 381 -9.83 62.07 -48.33
N ALA A 382 -10.89 61.96 -49.14
CA ALA A 382 -11.95 60.98 -48.91
C ALA A 382 -11.43 59.52 -48.96
N LEU A 383 -10.47 59.21 -49.84
CA LEU A 383 -9.85 57.88 -49.92
C LEU A 383 -8.97 57.58 -48.70
N ASN A 384 -8.17 58.55 -48.25
CA ASN A 384 -7.31 58.39 -47.07
C ASN A 384 -8.12 58.33 -45.77
N ILE A 385 -9.25 59.04 -45.66
CA ILE A 385 -10.19 58.89 -44.53
C ILE A 385 -10.74 57.46 -44.48
N LYS A 386 -11.13 56.88 -45.62
CA LYS A 386 -11.59 55.49 -45.65
C LYS A 386 -10.50 54.53 -45.18
N GLN A 387 -9.27 54.72 -45.64
CA GLN A 387 -8.12 53.92 -45.20
C GLN A 387 -7.82 54.11 -43.71
N TRP A 388 -7.99 55.32 -43.19
CA TRP A 388 -7.89 55.61 -41.76
C TRP A 388 -8.92 54.82 -40.95
N ASP A 389 -10.19 54.84 -41.37
CA ASP A 389 -11.27 54.12 -40.70
C ASP A 389 -11.00 52.61 -40.66
N GLU A 390 -10.55 52.03 -41.78
CA GLU A 390 -10.13 50.62 -41.86
C GLU A 390 -8.97 50.29 -40.89
N LEU A 391 -7.97 51.17 -40.79
CA LEU A 391 -6.84 51.00 -39.87
C LEU A 391 -7.25 51.14 -38.40
N ILE A 392 -8.22 52.02 -38.09
CA ILE A 392 -8.76 52.18 -36.73
C ILE A 392 -9.57 50.94 -36.33
N GLU A 393 -10.35 50.37 -37.25
CA GLU A 393 -11.07 49.12 -37.02
C GLU A 393 -10.10 47.95 -36.76
N GLU A 394 -9.07 47.78 -37.60
CA GLU A 394 -8.03 46.76 -37.41
C GLU A 394 -7.27 46.96 -36.08
N LYS A 395 -6.98 48.23 -35.71
CA LYS A 395 -6.36 48.57 -34.42
C LYS A 395 -7.23 48.09 -33.26
N ASN A 396 -8.51 48.43 -33.27
CA ASN A 396 -9.45 48.07 -32.19
C ASN A 396 -9.58 46.54 -32.06
N GLU A 397 -9.63 45.81 -33.18
CA GLU A 397 -9.67 44.34 -33.19
C GLU A 397 -8.44 43.72 -32.53
N ILE A 398 -7.24 44.27 -32.78
CA ILE A 398 -6.01 43.78 -32.15
C ILE A 398 -5.95 44.14 -30.67
N GLU A 399 -6.41 45.33 -30.28
CA GLU A 399 -6.49 45.74 -28.88
C GLU A 399 -7.47 44.86 -28.09
N GLU A 400 -8.58 44.43 -28.69
CA GLU A 400 -9.50 43.46 -28.09
C GLU A 400 -8.85 42.10 -27.91
N LYS A 401 -8.18 41.57 -28.94
CA LYS A 401 -7.42 40.31 -28.85
C LYS A 401 -6.30 40.34 -27.81
N LEU A 402 -5.63 41.49 -27.63
CA LEU A 402 -4.63 41.65 -26.58
C LEU A 402 -5.26 41.53 -25.19
N LYS A 403 -6.42 42.16 -24.96
CA LYS A 403 -7.16 42.03 -23.70
C LYS A 403 -7.62 40.60 -23.43
N GLU A 404 -8.10 39.89 -24.46
CA GLU A 404 -8.49 38.47 -24.34
C GLU A 404 -7.30 37.60 -23.93
N ILE A 405 -6.13 37.81 -24.54
CA ILE A 405 -4.91 37.08 -24.19
C ILE A 405 -4.48 37.41 -22.76
N GLU A 406 -4.44 38.69 -22.37
CA GLU A 406 -4.09 39.10 -20.99
C GLU A 406 -5.02 38.48 -19.95
N ALA A 407 -6.31 38.35 -20.24
CA ALA A 407 -7.27 37.68 -19.36
C ALA A 407 -7.05 36.16 -19.28
N ALA A 408 -6.48 35.54 -20.30
CA ALA A 408 -6.21 34.11 -20.41
C ALA A 408 -4.77 33.72 -20.04
N HIS A 409 -4.09 34.49 -19.18
CA HIS A 409 -2.72 34.24 -18.77
C HIS A 409 -2.55 32.82 -18.19
N PRO A 410 -1.62 31.98 -18.71
CA PRO A 410 -1.40 30.64 -18.19
C PRO A 410 -0.74 30.67 -16.81
N SER A 411 -0.75 29.55 -16.09
CA SER A 411 -0.08 29.45 -14.79
C SER A 411 1.42 29.70 -14.87
N ASP A 412 1.97 30.46 -13.92
CA ASP A 412 3.41 30.78 -13.86
C ASP A 412 4.28 29.59 -13.44
N VAL A 413 3.74 28.74 -12.58
CA VAL A 413 4.40 27.58 -12.01
C VAL A 413 3.49 26.37 -12.08
N TYR A 414 4.10 25.18 -12.16
CA TYR A 414 3.37 23.93 -12.04
C TYR A 414 2.93 23.68 -10.59
N LEU A 415 3.86 23.79 -9.64
CA LEU A 415 3.61 23.71 -8.20
C LEU A 415 4.34 24.84 -7.49
N SER A 416 3.67 25.54 -6.56
CA SER A 416 4.37 26.46 -5.67
C SER A 416 5.21 25.70 -4.63
N THR A 417 6.07 26.40 -3.90
CA THR A 417 6.85 25.79 -2.80
C THR A 417 5.96 25.12 -1.76
N LYS A 418 4.81 25.74 -1.44
CA LYS A 418 3.84 25.16 -0.50
C LYS A 418 3.17 23.92 -1.06
N ASP A 419 2.75 23.95 -2.33
CA ASP A 419 2.14 22.79 -2.98
C ASP A 419 3.13 21.62 -3.04
N ARG A 420 4.43 21.89 -3.29
CA ARG A 420 5.50 20.88 -3.25
C ARG A 420 5.69 20.28 -1.86
N GLN A 421 5.59 21.06 -0.78
CA GLN A 421 5.69 20.55 0.59
C GLN A 421 4.53 19.62 0.95
N ILE A 422 3.30 19.97 0.54
CA ILE A 422 2.12 19.10 0.70
C ILE A 422 2.31 17.83 -0.14
N LEU A 423 2.80 17.94 -1.37
CA LEU A 423 3.09 16.79 -2.23
C LEU A 423 4.15 15.87 -1.60
N ASP A 424 5.19 16.44 -0.99
CA ASP A 424 6.21 15.68 -0.27
C ASP A 424 5.64 14.93 0.94
N TRP A 425 4.57 15.44 1.60
CA TRP A 425 3.85 14.68 2.61
C TRP A 425 3.17 13.43 2.03
N HIS A 426 2.55 13.51 0.85
CA HIS A 426 2.00 12.33 0.17
C HIS A 426 3.09 11.35 -0.25
N PHE A 427 4.25 11.84 -0.71
CA PHE A 427 5.40 10.97 -0.95
C PHE A 427 5.91 10.30 0.32
N ALA A 428 5.98 11.01 1.45
CA ALA A 428 6.33 10.43 2.74
C ALA A 428 5.32 9.34 3.17
N ASN A 429 4.03 9.56 2.89
CA ASN A 429 2.97 8.57 3.14
C ASN A 429 3.14 7.30 2.27
N LEU A 430 3.62 7.44 1.04
CA LEU A 430 3.97 6.33 0.15
C LEU A 430 5.25 5.61 0.62
N GLU A 431 6.26 6.34 1.08
CA GLU A 431 7.47 5.78 1.70
C GLU A 431 7.15 5.05 3.00
N PHE A 432 6.21 5.55 3.80
CA PHE A 432 5.67 4.87 4.97
C PHE A 432 5.02 3.54 4.59
N ALA A 433 4.17 3.54 3.57
CA ALA A 433 3.47 2.33 3.15
C ALA A 433 4.43 1.21 2.74
N ASN A 434 5.51 1.57 2.05
CA ASN A 434 6.53 0.63 1.56
C ASN A 434 7.74 0.47 2.50
N ALA A 435 7.76 1.21 3.62
CA ALA A 435 8.88 1.34 4.55
C ALA A 435 10.25 1.56 3.87
N THR A 436 10.30 2.34 2.79
CA THR A 436 11.55 2.59 2.06
C THR A 436 11.46 3.90 1.28
N PRO A 437 12.58 4.60 1.05
CA PRO A 437 12.63 5.71 0.12
C PRO A 437 12.16 5.32 -1.29
N LEU A 438 11.46 6.24 -1.98
CA LEU A 438 10.91 5.96 -3.32
C LEU A 438 11.99 5.61 -4.36
N ASN A 439 13.23 6.05 -4.15
CA ASN A 439 14.38 5.74 -5.01
C ASN A 439 14.80 4.28 -4.96
N ASN A 440 14.35 3.52 -3.96
CA ASN A 440 14.66 2.10 -3.83
C ASN A 440 13.57 1.21 -4.42
N LEU A 441 12.36 1.73 -4.70
CA LEU A 441 11.24 0.96 -5.22
C LEU A 441 11.36 0.72 -6.72
N SER A 442 11.15 -0.52 -7.17
CA SER A 442 11.08 -0.86 -8.59
C SER A 442 9.93 -0.16 -9.27
N LEU A 443 10.17 0.62 -10.34
CA LEU A 443 9.10 1.29 -11.08
C LEU A 443 8.03 0.30 -11.59
N LYS A 444 8.47 -0.88 -12.06
CA LYS A 444 7.61 -1.85 -12.72
C LYS A 444 6.83 -2.76 -11.77
N HIS A 445 7.33 -2.94 -10.54
CA HIS A 445 6.91 -4.05 -9.69
C HIS A 445 6.61 -3.65 -8.24
N TRP A 446 6.69 -2.37 -7.88
CA TRP A 446 6.46 -1.94 -6.49
C TRP A 446 5.02 -2.19 -6.02
N ASP A 447 4.06 -2.21 -6.93
CA ASP A 447 2.62 -2.37 -6.72
C ASP A 447 2.06 -3.71 -7.24
N GLN A 448 2.94 -4.72 -7.40
CA GLN A 448 2.55 -6.03 -7.95
C GLN A 448 1.60 -6.86 -7.07
N ASP A 449 1.40 -6.47 -5.82
CA ASP A 449 0.46 -7.09 -4.87
C ASP A 449 -0.90 -6.37 -4.79
N ASP A 450 -1.09 -5.27 -5.51
CA ASP A 450 -2.33 -4.48 -5.52
C ASP A 450 -3.57 -5.27 -5.93
N ASP A 451 -3.44 -6.14 -6.94
CA ASP A 451 -4.54 -6.96 -7.47
C ASP A 451 -5.12 -7.93 -6.42
N PHE A 452 -4.44 -8.11 -5.28
CA PHE A 452 -4.83 -9.00 -4.20
C PHE A 452 -5.28 -8.25 -2.93
N GLU A 453 -5.47 -6.93 -3.01
CA GLU A 453 -5.97 -6.14 -1.88
C GLU A 453 -7.31 -6.69 -1.35
N PHE A 454 -7.43 -6.76 -0.02
CA PHE A 454 -8.65 -7.23 0.63
C PHE A 454 -9.72 -6.14 0.67
N THR A 455 -10.98 -6.55 0.51
CA THR A 455 -12.12 -5.64 0.56
C THR A 455 -12.47 -5.25 2.01
N GLY A 456 -13.15 -4.11 2.14
CA GLY A 456 -13.63 -3.57 3.41
C GLY A 456 -12.70 -2.55 4.05
N ASN A 457 -13.16 -1.97 5.16
CA ASN A 457 -12.42 -0.92 5.87
C ASN A 457 -11.13 -1.47 6.53
N HIS A 458 -10.11 -0.62 6.65
CA HIS A 458 -8.97 -0.92 7.52
C HIS A 458 -9.35 -0.79 9.00
N LEU A 459 -8.85 -1.72 9.82
CA LEU A 459 -9.13 -1.76 11.25
C LEU A 459 -7.84 -1.76 12.06
N THR A 460 -7.88 -1.23 13.27
CA THR A 460 -6.82 -1.37 14.27
C THR A 460 -7.21 -2.37 15.36
N VAL A 461 -6.22 -2.96 16.04
CA VAL A 461 -6.43 -3.88 17.17
C VAL A 461 -6.26 -3.12 18.50
N ARG A 462 -7.35 -2.61 19.07
CA ARG A 462 -7.32 -1.70 20.23
C ARG A 462 -6.73 -2.30 21.50
N ASN A 463 -6.91 -3.61 21.70
CA ASN A 463 -6.34 -4.33 22.83
C ASN A 463 -4.90 -4.80 22.59
N GLY A 464 -4.28 -4.38 21.48
CA GLY A 464 -2.89 -4.67 21.12
C GLY A 464 -2.72 -5.97 20.35
N TYR A 465 -2.05 -5.91 19.20
CA TYR A 465 -1.99 -7.01 18.24
C TYR A 465 -1.20 -8.23 18.75
N SER A 466 -0.42 -8.10 19.84
CA SER A 466 0.23 -9.24 20.51
C SER A 466 -0.75 -10.32 20.99
N CYS A 467 -2.05 -10.03 21.14
CA CYS A 467 -3.05 -11.02 21.54
C CYS A 467 -3.12 -12.21 20.57
N VAL A 468 -2.82 -11.99 19.27
CA VAL A 468 -2.86 -13.03 18.25
C VAL A 468 -1.71 -14.04 18.39
N PRO A 469 -0.42 -13.65 18.32
CA PRO A 469 0.67 -14.61 18.48
C PRO A 469 0.69 -15.25 19.87
N VAL A 470 0.24 -14.56 20.93
CA VAL A 470 0.10 -15.17 22.26
C VAL A 470 -0.93 -16.29 22.26
N ALA A 471 -2.09 -16.10 21.62
CA ALA A 471 -3.11 -17.13 21.52
C ALA A 471 -2.66 -18.31 20.62
N LEU A 472 -1.92 -18.04 19.54
CA LEU A 472 -1.36 -19.09 18.66
C LEU A 472 -0.24 -19.91 19.34
N ALA A 473 0.43 -19.34 20.33
CA ALA A 473 1.51 -20.00 21.07
C ALA A 473 1.02 -21.05 22.08
N ASP A 474 -0.27 -21.03 22.44
CA ASP A 474 -0.83 -21.94 23.43
C ASP A 474 -0.69 -23.41 22.99
N GLY A 475 -0.18 -24.25 23.90
CA GLY A 475 0.06 -25.68 23.66
C GLY A 475 1.25 -26.03 22.76
N LEU A 476 2.08 -25.06 22.35
CA LEU A 476 3.31 -25.32 21.56
C LEU A 476 4.56 -25.42 22.45
N ASP A 477 5.54 -26.23 22.04
CA ASP A 477 6.85 -26.24 22.68
C ASP A 477 7.74 -25.11 22.13
N ILE A 478 7.81 -24.00 22.87
CA ILE A 478 8.56 -22.80 22.47
C ILE A 478 9.73 -22.57 23.45
N LYS A 479 10.94 -22.49 22.90
CA LYS A 479 12.16 -22.15 23.62
C LYS A 479 12.48 -20.68 23.37
N LEU A 480 12.05 -19.81 24.28
CA LEU A 480 12.40 -18.39 24.31
C LEU A 480 13.87 -18.20 24.73
N ASN A 481 14.44 -17.03 24.46
CA ASN A 481 15.84 -16.71 24.75
C ASN A 481 16.82 -17.76 24.18
N THR A 482 16.49 -18.28 23.00
CA THR A 482 17.24 -19.32 22.30
C THR A 482 17.57 -18.84 20.91
N ALA A 483 18.70 -18.13 20.79
CA ALA A 483 19.18 -17.56 19.53
C ALA A 483 19.92 -18.65 18.74
N VAL A 484 19.42 -18.98 17.55
CA VAL A 484 20.07 -19.90 16.62
C VAL A 484 21.37 -19.27 16.11
N GLN A 485 22.44 -20.07 16.07
CA GLN A 485 23.77 -19.64 15.60
C GLN A 485 24.18 -20.35 14.31
N ARG A 486 23.89 -21.66 14.20
CA ARG A 486 24.18 -22.45 12.99
C ARG A 486 23.07 -23.44 12.71
N ILE A 487 22.71 -23.56 11.43
CA ILE A 487 21.79 -24.55 10.87
C ILE A 487 22.60 -25.49 9.98
N THR A 488 22.77 -26.72 10.43
CA THR A 488 23.36 -27.80 9.65
C THR A 488 22.25 -28.65 9.05
N TYR A 489 22.30 -28.90 7.74
CA TYR A 489 21.29 -29.72 7.06
C TYR A 489 21.95 -30.68 6.06
N GLY A 490 21.48 -31.93 6.03
CA GLY A 490 22.03 -32.99 5.19
C GLY A 490 21.04 -34.12 4.98
N LEU A 491 21.42 -35.14 4.21
CA LEU A 491 20.54 -36.27 3.87
C LEU A 491 19.99 -37.00 5.11
N ASN A 492 20.76 -37.00 6.21
CA ASN A 492 20.45 -37.68 7.46
C ASN A 492 19.58 -36.86 8.43
N GLY A 493 19.21 -35.62 8.07
CA GLY A 493 18.41 -34.74 8.94
C GLY A 493 19.05 -33.37 9.13
N VAL A 494 18.72 -32.74 10.25
CA VAL A 494 19.14 -31.38 10.57
C VAL A 494 19.65 -31.27 12.00
N GLU A 495 20.60 -30.37 12.21
CA GLU A 495 21.14 -30.01 13.53
C GLU A 495 21.16 -28.49 13.66
N VAL A 496 20.58 -27.96 14.73
CA VAL A 496 20.50 -26.52 15.00
C VAL A 496 21.20 -26.21 16.31
N SER A 497 22.31 -25.48 16.22
CA SER A 497 23.04 -24.99 17.40
C SER A 497 22.50 -23.64 17.85
N THR A 498 22.43 -23.45 19.16
CA THR A 498 21.83 -22.27 19.76
C THR A 498 22.74 -21.64 20.81
N SER A 499 22.35 -20.45 21.27
CA SER A 499 22.97 -19.70 22.35
C SER A 499 21.88 -18.97 23.13
N ASN A 500 22.16 -18.63 24.38
CA ASN A 500 21.28 -17.76 25.14
C ASN A 500 21.75 -16.31 24.97
N PRO A 501 20.99 -15.42 24.32
CA PRO A 501 21.44 -14.07 24.02
C PRO A 501 21.54 -13.17 25.26
N ARG A 502 20.98 -13.56 26.41
CA ARG A 502 21.10 -12.81 27.66
C ARG A 502 22.41 -13.08 28.39
N THR A 503 22.90 -14.31 28.33
CA THR A 503 24.11 -14.76 29.03
C THR A 503 25.29 -14.98 28.09
N ASN A 504 25.08 -14.95 26.77
CA ASN A 504 26.04 -15.34 25.73
C ASN A 504 26.65 -16.73 25.97
N THR A 505 25.94 -17.61 26.66
CA THR A 505 26.37 -18.99 26.89
C THR A 505 25.92 -19.87 25.73
N THR A 506 26.76 -20.84 25.36
CA THR A 506 26.41 -21.88 24.40
C THR A 506 25.12 -22.57 24.85
N GLY A 507 24.15 -22.63 23.94
CA GLY A 507 22.85 -23.22 24.16
C GLY A 507 22.83 -24.71 23.82
N GLN A 508 21.64 -25.29 23.86
CA GLN A 508 21.42 -26.67 23.47
C GLN A 508 21.51 -26.84 21.94
N VAL A 509 21.93 -28.02 21.49
CA VAL A 509 21.82 -28.45 20.10
C VAL A 509 20.51 -29.22 19.92
N TYR A 510 19.77 -28.88 18.87
CA TYR A 510 18.50 -29.53 18.51
C TYR A 510 18.68 -30.33 17.23
N GLU A 511 18.43 -31.63 17.29
CA GLU A 511 18.39 -32.52 16.13
C GLU A 511 16.95 -32.79 15.70
N GLY A 512 16.73 -32.93 14.39
CA GLY A 512 15.42 -33.24 13.81
C GLY A 512 15.51 -33.71 12.37
N ASP A 513 14.35 -33.89 11.74
CA ASP A 513 14.24 -34.33 10.35
C ASP A 513 14.22 -33.15 9.36
N VAL A 514 13.75 -31.99 9.80
CA VAL A 514 13.54 -30.81 8.96
C VAL A 514 13.63 -29.51 9.76
N VAL A 515 14.16 -28.46 9.13
CA VAL A 515 14.11 -27.08 9.65
C VAL A 515 13.15 -26.25 8.82
N LEU A 516 12.29 -25.48 9.50
CA LEU A 516 11.57 -24.36 8.92
C LEU A 516 12.20 -23.05 9.40
N CYS A 517 12.86 -22.34 8.48
CA CYS A 517 13.45 -21.04 8.74
C CYS A 517 12.41 -19.93 8.56
N THR A 518 12.15 -19.16 9.62
CA THR A 518 11.30 -17.94 9.55
C THR A 518 12.05 -16.67 9.97
N LEU A 519 13.39 -16.71 9.90
CA LEU A 519 14.25 -15.56 10.12
C LEU A 519 13.82 -14.40 9.20
N PRO A 520 13.71 -13.15 9.70
CA PRO A 520 13.42 -12.01 8.85
C PRO A 520 14.45 -11.83 7.73
N LEU A 521 14.02 -11.30 6.58
CA LEU A 521 14.90 -11.08 5.43
C LEU A 521 16.13 -10.23 5.79
N GLY A 522 15.99 -9.24 6.69
CA GLY A 522 17.12 -8.45 7.18
C GLY A 522 18.19 -9.29 7.91
N VAL A 523 17.78 -10.33 8.64
CA VAL A 523 18.71 -11.28 9.28
C VAL A 523 19.35 -12.18 8.23
N LEU A 524 18.57 -12.68 7.26
CA LEU A 524 19.09 -13.49 6.16
C LEU A 524 20.14 -12.73 5.33
N LYS A 525 19.92 -11.44 5.05
CA LYS A 525 20.88 -10.56 4.37
C LYS A 525 22.22 -10.45 5.12
N GLN A 526 22.21 -10.53 6.45
CA GLN A 526 23.45 -10.56 7.25
C GLN A 526 24.09 -11.95 7.25
N SER A 527 23.27 -13.01 7.28
CA SER A 527 23.73 -14.39 7.21
C SER A 527 24.41 -14.74 5.89
N THR A 528 24.00 -14.15 4.77
CA THR A 528 24.57 -14.43 3.45
C THR A 528 25.68 -13.48 3.03
N ASN A 529 25.89 -12.38 3.76
CA ASN A 529 26.92 -11.40 3.44
C ASN A 529 28.24 -11.74 4.17
N PRO A 530 29.33 -12.06 3.43
CA PRO A 530 30.60 -12.43 4.04
C PRO A 530 31.19 -11.33 4.95
N LYS A 531 30.86 -10.05 4.69
CA LYS A 531 31.35 -8.92 5.50
C LYS A 531 30.72 -8.86 6.88
N THR A 532 29.58 -9.54 7.08
CA THR A 532 28.82 -9.52 8.34
C THR A 532 28.94 -10.80 9.14
N GLU A 533 29.75 -11.78 8.71
CA GLU A 533 29.94 -13.06 9.41
C GLU A 533 30.41 -12.88 10.87
N SER A 534 31.17 -11.81 11.15
CA SER A 534 31.65 -11.47 12.50
C SER A 534 30.66 -10.66 13.34
N LEU A 535 29.54 -10.19 12.77
CA LEU A 535 28.53 -9.47 13.53
C LEU A 535 27.80 -10.43 14.49
N PRO A 536 27.43 -9.97 15.69
CA PRO A 536 26.64 -10.79 16.60
C PRO A 536 25.27 -11.10 15.99
N ASN A 537 24.75 -12.29 16.29
CA ASN A 537 23.42 -12.76 15.90
C ASN A 537 23.24 -12.98 14.39
N THR A 538 24.31 -13.41 13.70
CA THR A 538 24.25 -13.94 12.34
C THR A 538 24.11 -15.46 12.37
N VAL A 539 23.24 -16.00 11.51
CA VAL A 539 23.00 -17.44 11.43
C VAL A 539 23.83 -18.04 10.30
N GLN A 540 24.69 -19.00 10.63
CA GLN A 540 25.49 -19.72 9.64
C GLN A 540 24.71 -20.92 9.07
N PHE A 541 24.69 -21.07 7.75
CA PHE A 541 24.14 -22.24 7.07
C PHE A 541 25.27 -23.20 6.68
N SER A 542 25.11 -24.48 7.00
CA SER A 542 26.08 -25.54 6.68
C SER A 542 25.37 -26.74 6.02
N PRO A 543 25.57 -26.99 4.71
CA PRO A 543 26.36 -26.19 3.76
C PRO A 543 25.78 -24.78 3.55
N PRO A 544 26.51 -23.85 2.91
CA PRO A 544 25.98 -22.54 2.55
C PRO A 544 24.71 -22.64 1.69
N LEU A 545 23.87 -21.60 1.75
CA LEU A 545 22.70 -21.49 0.88
C LEU A 545 23.14 -21.42 -0.59
N PRO A 546 22.38 -22.00 -1.52
CA PRO A 546 22.73 -21.98 -2.94
C PRO A 546 22.64 -20.56 -3.53
N ASP A 547 23.44 -20.29 -4.56
CA ASP A 547 23.61 -18.95 -5.15
C ASP A 547 22.30 -18.29 -5.55
N TRP A 548 21.34 -19.06 -6.08
CA TRP A 548 20.03 -18.53 -6.46
C TRP A 548 19.21 -18.01 -5.28
N LYS A 549 19.33 -18.65 -4.12
CA LYS A 549 18.68 -18.24 -2.87
C LYS A 549 19.34 -16.97 -2.34
N VAL A 550 20.68 -16.96 -2.35
CA VAL A 550 21.48 -15.79 -1.94
C VAL A 550 21.16 -14.59 -2.83
N ALA A 551 21.11 -14.77 -4.15
CA ALA A 551 20.80 -13.70 -5.09
C ALA A 551 19.39 -13.11 -4.88
N ALA A 552 18.39 -13.95 -4.58
CA ALA A 552 17.05 -13.47 -4.23
C ALA A 552 17.05 -12.70 -2.88
N ILE A 553 17.77 -13.20 -1.87
CA ILE A 553 17.97 -12.52 -0.59
C ILE A 553 18.62 -11.15 -0.80
N GLU A 554 19.60 -11.04 -1.69
CA GLU A 554 20.31 -9.80 -1.99
C GLU A 554 19.42 -8.80 -2.76
N ARG A 555 18.73 -9.26 -3.80
CA ARG A 555 17.87 -8.43 -4.66
C ARG A 555 16.69 -7.82 -3.92
N LEU A 556 15.93 -8.59 -3.13
CA LEU A 556 14.76 -8.04 -2.44
C LEU A 556 15.14 -6.93 -1.47
N GLY A 557 14.30 -5.90 -1.40
CA GLY A 557 14.45 -4.82 -0.44
C GLY A 557 14.04 -5.26 0.95
N PHE A 558 14.70 -4.72 1.98
CA PHE A 558 14.25 -4.83 3.37
C PHE A 558 14.25 -3.45 4.02
N GLY A 559 13.04 -2.94 4.23
CA GLY A 559 12.76 -1.56 4.58
C GLY A 559 13.04 -1.22 6.04
N ASN A 560 12.78 0.05 6.37
CA ASN A 560 12.77 0.55 7.73
C ASN A 560 11.65 1.58 7.93
N LEU A 561 11.00 1.50 9.08
CA LEU A 561 9.93 2.38 9.52
C LEU A 561 9.89 2.31 11.04
N ASN A 562 9.87 3.45 11.70
CA ASN A 562 9.83 3.53 13.15
C ASN A 562 8.62 4.30 13.67
N LYS A 563 8.31 4.05 14.93
CA LYS A 563 7.22 4.67 15.68
C LYS A 563 7.72 5.28 16.98
N VAL A 564 7.08 6.37 17.38
CA VAL A 564 7.26 7.00 18.68
C VAL A 564 5.93 6.95 19.42
N VAL A 565 5.88 6.19 20.50
CA VAL A 565 4.74 6.13 21.43
C VAL A 565 4.87 7.28 22.42
N LEU A 566 3.80 8.05 22.57
CA LEU A 566 3.69 9.14 23.55
C LEU A 566 2.43 8.90 24.39
N CYS A 567 2.60 8.59 25.67
CA CYS A 567 1.49 8.37 26.59
C CYS A 567 1.29 9.60 27.48
N PHE A 568 0.08 10.14 27.52
CA PHE A 568 -0.26 11.36 28.27
C PHE A 568 -1.21 11.06 29.43
N ASP A 569 -1.47 12.05 30.30
CA ASP A 569 -2.47 11.93 31.36
C ASP A 569 -3.90 12.26 30.89
N ARG A 570 -4.03 13.02 29.80
CA ARG A 570 -5.31 13.41 29.20
C ARG A 570 -5.19 13.54 27.68
N ILE A 571 -6.34 13.48 27.01
CA ILE A 571 -6.47 13.76 25.57
C ILE A 571 -6.52 15.28 25.38
N PHE A 572 -5.71 15.82 24.46
CA PHE A 572 -5.70 17.24 24.07
C PHE A 572 -5.90 17.44 22.56
N TRP A 573 -6.04 16.36 21.80
CA TRP A 573 -6.33 16.33 20.37
C TRP A 573 -7.82 16.04 20.14
N ASP A 574 -8.28 16.07 18.88
CA ASP A 574 -9.65 15.68 18.52
C ASP A 574 -9.87 14.18 18.78
N PRO A 575 -10.74 13.78 19.73
CA PRO A 575 -10.99 12.37 20.03
C PRO A 575 -11.72 11.64 18.88
N ASN A 576 -12.39 12.37 17.98
CA ASN A 576 -13.09 11.81 16.83
C ASN A 576 -12.17 11.58 15.62
N GLY A 577 -10.99 12.20 15.62
CA GLY A 577 -9.94 12.01 14.61
C GLY A 577 -9.04 10.82 14.94
N ASN A 578 -8.79 9.96 13.95
CA ASN A 578 -7.87 8.83 14.10
C ASN A 578 -6.43 9.14 13.65
N LEU A 579 -6.26 10.12 12.77
CA LEU A 579 -4.94 10.53 12.30
C LEU A 579 -4.92 12.01 11.91
N PHE A 580 -3.72 12.60 11.96
CA PHE A 580 -3.44 13.94 11.43
C PHE A 580 -1.98 14.02 10.95
N GLY A 581 -1.76 14.81 9.89
CA GLY A 581 -0.47 14.96 9.24
C GLY A 581 0.28 16.22 9.67
N HIS A 582 1.59 16.13 9.73
CA HIS A 582 2.52 17.25 9.88
C HIS A 582 3.38 17.36 8.61
N ILE A 583 3.34 18.52 7.97
CA ILE A 583 4.10 18.76 6.73
C ILE A 583 5.54 19.13 7.08
N GLY A 584 6.48 18.34 6.56
CA GLY A 584 7.90 18.62 6.70
C GLY A 584 8.33 19.90 5.98
N THR A 585 9.35 20.59 6.50
CA THR A 585 9.87 21.82 5.89
C THR A 585 10.69 21.56 4.61
N THR A 586 11.29 20.37 4.48
CA THR A 586 12.16 19.99 3.36
C THR A 586 11.81 18.61 2.84
N THR A 587 12.12 18.34 1.56
CA THR A 587 11.98 17.02 0.96
C THR A 587 12.81 15.95 1.69
N ALA A 588 13.99 16.29 2.20
CA ALA A 588 14.85 15.34 2.92
C ALA A 588 14.25 14.91 4.28
N SER A 589 13.54 15.81 4.95
CA SER A 589 12.90 15.56 6.25
C SER A 589 11.41 15.23 6.14
N ARG A 590 10.89 14.94 4.93
CA ARG A 590 9.45 14.76 4.69
C ARG A 590 8.82 13.61 5.48
N GLY A 591 9.60 12.57 5.78
CA GLY A 591 9.16 11.42 6.58
C GLY A 591 9.41 11.55 8.08
N GLU A 592 9.98 12.65 8.55
CA GLU A 592 10.25 12.87 9.98
C GLU A 592 8.98 13.33 10.70
N LEU A 593 8.42 12.45 11.55
CA LEU A 593 7.26 12.76 12.39
C LEU A 593 6.07 13.31 11.59
N PHE A 594 5.88 12.79 10.37
CA PHE A 594 4.96 13.35 9.37
C PHE A 594 3.49 12.98 9.63
N LEU A 595 3.23 11.95 10.44
CA LEU A 595 1.89 11.41 10.66
C LEU A 595 1.73 10.94 12.11
N PHE A 596 0.65 11.36 12.75
CA PHE A 596 0.27 11.00 14.10
C PHE A 596 -1.03 10.20 14.11
N TRP A 597 -1.08 9.17 14.95
CA TRP A 597 -2.22 8.27 15.07
C TRP A 597 -2.79 8.28 16.49
N ASN A 598 -4.13 8.34 16.57
CA ASN A 598 -4.95 8.22 17.76
C ASN A 598 -5.92 7.02 17.58
N LEU A 599 -5.50 5.85 18.06
CA LEU A 599 -6.21 4.58 17.82
C LEU A 599 -6.67 3.86 19.08
N TYR A 600 -6.09 4.19 20.22
CA TYR A 600 -6.29 3.48 21.47
C TYR A 600 -7.27 4.23 22.38
N ARG A 601 -7.86 3.51 23.35
CA ARG A 601 -8.77 4.12 24.34
C ARG A 601 -8.03 5.03 25.33
N ALA A 602 -6.80 4.63 25.68
CA ALA A 602 -5.95 5.43 26.56
C ALA A 602 -5.37 6.63 25.77
N PRO A 603 -5.04 7.75 26.45
CA PRO A 603 -4.45 8.94 25.83
C PRO A 603 -3.02 8.66 25.31
N VAL A 604 -2.94 8.03 24.15
CA VAL A 604 -1.70 7.60 23.49
C VAL A 604 -1.70 8.12 22.06
N LEU A 605 -0.65 8.85 21.70
CA LEU A 605 -0.33 9.19 20.31
C LEU A 605 0.83 8.34 19.80
N LEU A 606 0.73 7.93 18.55
CA LEU A 606 1.79 7.27 17.80
C LEU A 606 2.27 8.19 16.68
N ALA A 607 3.51 8.68 16.75
CA ALA A 607 4.13 9.41 15.65
C ALA A 607 4.92 8.46 14.75
N LEU A 608 4.87 8.67 13.44
CA LEU A 608 5.53 7.82 12.44
C LEU A 608 6.77 8.47 11.83
N VAL A 609 7.75 7.62 11.52
CA VAL A 609 9.03 8.02 10.93
C VAL A 609 9.33 7.14 9.72
N ALA A 610 9.32 7.72 8.53
CA ALA A 610 9.38 7.00 7.26
C ALA A 610 10.47 7.54 6.31
N GLY A 611 10.68 6.82 5.20
CA GLY A 611 11.65 7.21 4.17
C GLY A 611 13.08 7.28 4.72
N GLU A 612 13.86 8.25 4.23
CA GLU A 612 15.25 8.46 4.68
C GLU A 612 15.35 8.82 6.18
N ALA A 613 14.33 9.52 6.71
CA ALA A 613 14.30 9.93 8.10
C ALA A 613 14.27 8.72 9.07
N ALA A 614 13.72 7.58 8.67
CA ALA A 614 13.65 6.39 9.50
C ALA A 614 15.04 5.87 9.90
N SER A 615 16.01 5.93 8.98
CA SER A 615 17.40 5.50 9.25
C SER A 615 18.15 6.51 10.09
N VAL A 616 18.07 7.80 9.75
CA VAL A 616 18.76 8.89 10.46
C VAL A 616 18.28 8.98 11.91
N MET A 617 16.98 8.81 12.15
CA MET A 617 16.40 8.91 13.50
C MET A 617 16.83 7.78 14.43
N GLU A 618 17.30 6.62 13.94
CA GLU A 618 17.80 5.58 14.85
C GLU A 618 19.10 5.96 15.55
N GLU A 619 19.90 6.85 14.94
CA GLU A 619 21.16 7.37 15.48
C GLU A 619 20.97 8.52 16.48
N VAL A 620 19.74 9.03 16.59
CA VAL A 620 19.37 10.13 17.49
C VAL A 620 18.84 9.56 18.81
N SER A 621 19.15 10.19 19.94
CA SER A 621 18.65 9.78 21.27
C SER A 621 17.14 10.00 21.42
N ASP A 622 16.49 9.17 22.24
CA ASP A 622 15.04 9.26 22.51
C ASP A 622 14.60 10.65 22.95
N ASP A 623 15.33 11.31 23.87
CA ASP A 623 14.97 12.64 24.39
C ASP A 623 14.86 13.71 23.29
N ILE A 624 15.75 13.66 22.30
CA ILE A 624 15.74 14.60 21.16
C ILE A 624 14.54 14.30 20.25
N ILE A 625 14.27 13.03 19.97
CA ILE A 625 13.13 12.61 19.15
C ILE A 625 11.81 13.04 19.81
N ILE A 626 11.69 12.78 21.12
CA ILE A 626 10.53 13.18 21.92
C ILE A 626 10.40 14.70 21.94
N ALA A 627 11.49 15.45 22.14
CA ALA A 627 11.46 16.91 22.10
C ALA A 627 10.94 17.45 20.76
N ARG A 628 11.35 16.84 19.63
CA ARG A 628 10.84 17.19 18.30
C ARG A 628 9.35 16.86 18.14
N CYS A 629 8.90 15.69 18.61
CA CYS A 629 7.47 15.36 18.65
C CYS A 629 6.68 16.41 19.44
N MET A 630 7.16 16.78 20.63
CA MET A 630 6.50 17.76 21.48
C MET A 630 6.49 19.14 20.85
N LEU A 631 7.52 19.54 20.10
CA LEU A 631 7.55 20.79 19.35
C LEU A 631 6.46 20.81 18.27
N VAL A 632 6.30 19.73 17.50
CA VAL A 632 5.24 19.60 16.50
C VAL A 632 3.86 19.67 17.16
N LEU A 633 3.62 18.88 18.21
CA LEU A 633 2.33 18.83 18.90
C LEU A 633 1.98 20.17 19.56
N ARG A 634 2.93 20.84 20.21
CA ARG A 634 2.75 22.18 20.80
C ARG A 634 2.50 23.24 19.73
N GLY A 635 3.05 23.06 18.53
CA GLY A 635 2.76 23.90 17.36
C GLY A 635 1.32 23.79 16.89
N ILE A 636 0.78 22.56 16.85
CA ILE A 636 -0.58 22.27 16.36
C ILE A 636 -1.65 22.63 17.42
N PHE A 637 -1.46 22.18 18.66
CA PHE A 637 -2.50 22.25 19.70
C PHE A 637 -2.29 23.38 20.71
N GLY A 638 -1.19 24.13 20.58
CA GLY A 638 -0.81 25.22 21.48
C GLY A 638 -0.01 24.75 22.69
N THR A 639 1.04 25.49 23.03
CA THR A 639 2.02 25.09 24.07
C THR A 639 1.40 24.87 25.45
N ALA A 640 0.40 25.66 25.83
CA ALA A 640 -0.26 25.55 27.14
C ALA A 640 -1.13 24.30 27.28
N ASN A 641 -1.62 23.73 26.16
CA ASN A 641 -2.57 22.62 26.18
C ASN A 641 -1.89 21.25 26.24
N VAL A 642 -0.67 21.15 25.72
CA VAL A 642 0.07 19.88 25.52
C VAL A 642 0.95 19.58 26.73
N PRO A 643 0.56 18.64 27.63
CA PRO A 643 1.39 18.24 28.76
C PRO A 643 2.59 17.40 28.32
N ASP A 644 3.59 17.26 29.18
CA ASP A 644 4.68 16.31 28.95
C ASP A 644 4.17 14.85 29.03
N PRO A 645 4.70 13.94 28.19
CA PRO A 645 4.31 12.54 28.23
C PRO A 645 4.77 11.87 29.52
N LYS A 646 3.94 10.98 30.06
CA LYS A 646 4.24 10.14 31.24
C LYS A 646 5.12 8.96 30.89
N GLU A 647 4.94 8.41 29.70
CA GLU A 647 5.71 7.28 29.17
C GLU A 647 5.99 7.52 27.69
N THR A 648 7.16 7.07 27.25
CA THR A 648 7.57 7.16 25.85
C THR A 648 8.30 5.90 25.42
N VAL A 649 8.14 5.53 24.15
CA VAL A 649 8.87 4.41 23.54
C VAL A 649 9.21 4.77 22.11
N VAL A 650 10.48 4.65 21.72
CA VAL A 650 10.94 4.83 20.33
C VAL A 650 11.39 3.49 19.78
N THR A 651 10.85 3.08 18.63
CA THR A 651 11.31 1.86 17.96
C THR A 651 12.55 2.12 17.13
N ARG A 652 13.42 1.11 17.00
CA ARG A 652 14.60 1.10 16.13
C ARG A 652 14.72 -0.25 15.43
N TRP A 653 13.85 -0.49 14.45
CA TRP A 653 13.71 -1.80 13.81
C TRP A 653 14.95 -2.21 13.00
N ARG A 654 15.71 -1.25 12.44
CA ARG A 654 16.96 -1.55 11.73
C ARG A 654 18.08 -1.97 12.69
N ALA A 655 18.19 -1.31 13.84
CA ALA A 655 19.16 -1.67 14.88
C ALA A 655 18.81 -2.99 15.58
N ASP A 656 17.52 -3.33 15.69
CA ASP A 656 17.07 -4.57 16.34
C ASP A 656 17.74 -5.81 15.71
N PRO A 657 18.53 -6.58 16.48
CA PRO A 657 19.31 -7.68 15.93
C PRO A 657 18.49 -8.85 15.41
N TRP A 658 17.24 -8.97 15.84
CA TRP A 658 16.36 -10.07 15.47
C TRP A 658 15.39 -9.68 14.35
N ALA A 659 15.48 -8.46 13.83
CA ALA A 659 14.67 -7.98 12.71
C ALA A 659 15.53 -7.39 11.59
N ARG A 660 16.46 -6.48 11.92
CA ARG A 660 17.33 -5.76 10.98
C ARG A 660 16.59 -4.92 9.94
N GLY A 661 15.41 -4.42 10.32
CA GLY A 661 14.50 -3.64 9.50
C GLY A 661 13.04 -3.95 9.82
N SER A 662 12.13 -3.31 9.09
CA SER A 662 10.69 -3.45 9.27
C SER A 662 10.12 -4.63 8.47
N TYR A 663 10.05 -4.53 7.15
CA TYR A 663 9.48 -5.54 6.24
C TYR A 663 10.01 -5.41 4.81
N SER A 664 9.79 -6.42 3.97
CA SER A 664 10.32 -6.42 2.60
C SER A 664 9.59 -5.43 1.67
N PHE A 665 10.28 -5.03 0.61
CA PHE A 665 9.72 -4.28 -0.50
C PHE A 665 10.34 -4.76 -1.82
N VAL A 666 9.67 -4.50 -2.94
CA VAL A 666 10.22 -4.85 -4.27
C VAL A 666 11.23 -3.79 -4.69
N ALA A 667 12.51 -4.08 -4.46
CA ALA A 667 13.58 -3.16 -4.77
C ALA A 667 13.83 -3.02 -6.27
N VAL A 668 14.49 -1.93 -6.66
CA VAL A 668 15.03 -1.73 -8.00
C VAL A 668 15.88 -2.95 -8.40
N GLY A 669 15.51 -3.61 -9.50
CA GLY A 669 16.15 -4.84 -9.99
C GLY A 669 15.61 -6.15 -9.40
N ALA A 670 14.68 -6.09 -8.45
CA ALA A 670 13.94 -7.24 -7.94
C ALA A 670 12.54 -7.34 -8.57
N SER A 671 11.88 -8.48 -8.40
CA SER A 671 10.49 -8.68 -8.82
C SER A 671 9.73 -9.63 -7.89
N GLY A 672 8.44 -9.82 -8.18
CA GLY A 672 7.60 -10.80 -7.49
C GLY A 672 8.17 -12.21 -7.43
N SER A 673 8.93 -12.63 -8.45
CA SER A 673 9.52 -13.97 -8.50
C SER A 673 10.56 -14.21 -7.41
N ASP A 674 11.18 -13.16 -6.87
CA ASP A 674 12.17 -13.31 -5.80
C ASP A 674 11.52 -13.79 -4.48
N TYR A 675 10.24 -13.45 -4.25
CA TYR A 675 9.46 -14.02 -3.14
C TYR A 675 9.21 -15.52 -3.34
N ASP A 676 8.93 -15.93 -4.58
CA ASP A 676 8.71 -17.35 -4.93
C ASP A 676 10.02 -18.15 -4.77
N LEU A 677 11.14 -17.59 -5.22
CA LEU A 677 12.47 -18.16 -4.99
C LEU A 677 12.72 -18.30 -3.48
N LEU A 678 12.50 -17.27 -2.67
CA LEU A 678 12.66 -17.35 -1.22
C LEU A 678 11.80 -18.45 -0.57
N ALA A 679 10.58 -18.66 -1.05
CA ALA A 679 9.68 -19.71 -0.58
C ALA A 679 10.10 -21.15 -0.95
N ALA A 680 10.96 -21.32 -1.96
CA ALA A 680 11.39 -22.65 -2.40
C ALA A 680 12.27 -23.35 -1.33
N PRO A 681 12.02 -24.63 -1.01
CA PRO A 681 12.87 -25.36 -0.08
C PRO A 681 14.26 -25.64 -0.68
N VAL A 682 15.25 -25.85 0.18
CA VAL A 682 16.62 -26.19 -0.20
C VAL A 682 16.84 -27.70 0.00
N SER A 683 17.32 -28.35 -1.06
CA SER A 683 17.77 -29.74 -1.06
C SER A 683 19.29 -29.80 -0.83
N CYS A 684 19.74 -30.89 -0.20
CA CYS A 684 21.15 -31.13 0.09
C CYS A 684 22.01 -31.36 -1.18
N ASN A 685 21.37 -31.78 -2.29
CA ASN A 685 22.06 -32.21 -3.52
C ASN A 685 21.89 -31.23 -4.70
N ARG A 686 21.09 -30.17 -4.56
CA ARG A 686 20.69 -29.31 -5.68
C ARG A 686 21.29 -27.91 -5.56
N THR A 687 22.22 -27.59 -6.44
CA THR A 687 22.84 -26.26 -6.58
C THR A 687 22.10 -25.35 -7.56
N GLU A 688 21.32 -25.94 -8.49
CA GLU A 688 20.57 -25.21 -9.52
C GLU A 688 19.25 -24.64 -9.02
N GLU A 689 18.74 -23.63 -9.73
CA GLU A 689 17.45 -23.01 -9.47
C GLU A 689 16.28 -24.02 -9.52
N PRO A 690 15.22 -23.81 -8.72
CA PRO A 690 14.01 -24.60 -8.83
C PRO A 690 13.32 -24.30 -10.17
N ASN A 691 13.48 -25.18 -11.16
CA ASN A 691 12.63 -25.18 -12.35
C ASN A 691 11.17 -25.43 -11.93
N THR A 692 10.25 -24.60 -12.39
CA THR A 692 8.80 -24.72 -12.18
C THR A 692 8.19 -26.01 -12.74
N THR A 693 8.97 -26.79 -13.50
CA THR A 693 8.58 -28.04 -14.17
C THR A 693 9.30 -29.29 -13.64
N ALA A 694 10.23 -29.15 -12.68
CA ALA A 694 10.97 -30.30 -12.17
C ALA A 694 10.12 -31.11 -11.18
N ASN A 695 10.04 -32.43 -11.38
CA ASN A 695 9.37 -33.35 -10.45
C ASN A 695 9.90 -33.14 -9.01
N PRO A 696 9.02 -33.04 -8.00
CA PRO A 696 9.42 -32.92 -6.60
C PRO A 696 9.83 -34.29 -6.05
N THR A 697 10.91 -34.88 -6.57
CA THR A 697 11.27 -36.26 -6.25
C THR A 697 12.78 -36.45 -6.13
N ASP A 698 13.33 -36.12 -4.96
CA ASP A 698 14.42 -36.92 -4.37
C ASP A 698 14.37 -36.99 -2.83
N GLY A 699 13.26 -36.62 -2.18
CA GLY A 699 13.19 -36.83 -0.71
C GLY A 699 14.12 -35.93 0.14
N SER A 700 14.98 -35.11 -0.48
CA SER A 700 16.20 -34.57 0.13
C SER A 700 16.10 -33.13 0.60
N GLU A 701 14.92 -32.50 0.51
CA GLU A 701 14.65 -31.18 1.07
C GLU A 701 14.60 -31.23 2.59
N ARG A 702 15.45 -30.44 3.25
CA ARG A 702 15.60 -30.42 4.71
C ARG A 702 15.47 -29.03 5.31
N LEU A 703 15.56 -27.99 4.48
CA LEU A 703 15.48 -26.59 4.89
C LEU A 703 14.38 -25.88 4.11
N TYR A 704 13.33 -25.47 4.82
CA TYR A 704 12.16 -24.78 4.30
C TYR A 704 12.13 -23.34 4.77
N PHE A 705 11.39 -22.48 4.07
CA PHE A 705 11.32 -21.05 4.35
C PHE A 705 9.87 -20.55 4.39
N ALA A 706 9.53 -19.88 5.49
CA ALA A 706 8.28 -19.14 5.66
C ALA A 706 8.56 -17.74 6.21
N GLY A 707 7.54 -16.90 6.23
CA GLY A 707 7.62 -15.51 6.64
C GLY A 707 7.05 -14.58 5.56
N GLU A 708 6.83 -13.32 5.94
CA GLU A 708 6.26 -12.30 5.04
C GLU A 708 7.05 -12.11 3.73
N HIS A 709 8.37 -12.33 3.76
CA HIS A 709 9.26 -12.24 2.60
C HIS A 709 9.27 -13.51 1.73
N THR A 710 8.31 -14.43 1.93
CA THR A 710 8.21 -15.69 1.17
C THR A 710 6.84 -15.86 0.51
N ILE A 711 6.02 -14.82 0.45
CA ILE A 711 4.68 -14.89 -0.15
C ILE A 711 4.47 -13.71 -1.11
N ARG A 712 4.40 -14.02 -2.40
CA ARG A 712 4.39 -13.03 -3.46
C ARG A 712 3.18 -12.09 -3.45
N ASN A 713 2.00 -12.62 -3.16
CA ASN A 713 0.74 -11.89 -3.29
C ASN A 713 0.38 -11.08 -2.04
N TYR A 714 1.04 -11.36 -0.91
CA TYR A 714 0.75 -10.71 0.37
C TYR A 714 2.02 -10.39 1.17
N PRO A 715 3.09 -9.83 0.55
CA PRO A 715 4.34 -9.56 1.26
C PRO A 715 4.13 -8.50 2.34
N ALA A 716 5.12 -8.29 3.22
CA ALA A 716 5.12 -7.21 4.21
C ALA A 716 3.96 -7.19 5.23
N THR A 717 3.13 -8.24 5.29
CA THR A 717 1.91 -8.26 6.11
C THR A 717 1.87 -9.39 7.14
N VAL A 718 1.03 -9.19 8.17
CA VAL A 718 0.73 -10.23 9.18
C VAL A 718 0.01 -11.42 8.55
N HIS A 719 -0.99 -11.17 7.71
CA HIS A 719 -1.76 -12.22 7.04
C HIS A 719 -0.89 -12.99 6.03
N GLY A 720 0.01 -12.33 5.32
CA GLY A 720 0.97 -13.00 4.44
C GLY A 720 1.91 -13.92 5.20
N ALA A 721 2.50 -13.43 6.30
CA ALA A 721 3.31 -14.26 7.18
C ALA A 721 2.52 -15.47 7.70
N PHE A 722 1.28 -15.27 8.16
CA PHE A 722 0.39 -16.35 8.61
C PHE A 722 0.15 -17.40 7.52
N LEU A 723 -0.23 -16.97 6.31
CA LEU A 723 -0.46 -17.84 5.15
C LEU A 723 0.80 -18.61 4.74
N SER A 724 1.98 -17.97 4.76
CA SER A 724 3.24 -18.65 4.46
C SER A 724 3.55 -19.76 5.48
N GLY A 725 3.18 -19.58 6.74
CA GLY A 725 3.30 -20.60 7.78
C GLY A 725 2.37 -21.79 7.54
N LEU A 726 1.11 -21.52 7.18
CA LEU A 726 0.15 -22.57 6.81
C LEU A 726 0.64 -23.36 5.59
N ARG A 727 1.18 -22.67 4.57
CA ARG A 727 1.75 -23.27 3.36
C ARG A 727 2.88 -24.24 3.68
N GLU A 728 3.89 -23.80 4.44
CA GLU A 728 5.01 -24.69 4.77
C GLU A 728 4.62 -25.80 5.74
N GLY A 729 3.71 -25.54 6.68
CA GLY A 729 3.17 -26.59 7.56
C GLY A 729 2.49 -27.70 6.75
N GLY A 730 1.70 -27.35 5.74
CA GLY A 730 1.10 -28.30 4.80
C GLY A 730 2.14 -29.03 3.94
N ARG A 731 3.06 -28.29 3.32
CA ARG A 731 4.11 -28.84 2.44
C ARG A 731 5.05 -29.82 3.18
N ILE A 732 5.44 -29.49 4.41
CA ILE A 732 6.27 -30.37 5.25
C ILE A 732 5.46 -31.60 5.65
N ALA A 733 4.20 -31.44 6.06
CA ALA A 733 3.35 -32.57 6.41
C ALA A 733 3.09 -33.51 5.20
N ASP A 734 2.88 -32.97 3.99
CA ASP A 734 2.79 -33.76 2.75
C ASP A 734 4.03 -34.64 2.56
N LYS A 735 5.21 -34.06 2.81
CA LYS A 735 6.49 -34.75 2.64
C LYS A 735 6.68 -35.89 3.65
N PHE A 736 6.44 -35.63 4.93
CA PHE A 736 6.80 -36.55 6.01
C PHE A 736 5.67 -37.51 6.42
N LEU A 737 4.42 -37.13 6.18
CA LEU A 737 3.22 -37.90 6.56
C LEU A 737 2.48 -38.46 5.34
N GLY A 738 2.86 -38.06 4.13
CA GLY A 738 2.16 -38.40 2.89
C GLY A 738 0.92 -37.54 2.64
N CYS A 739 0.35 -37.67 1.44
CA CYS A 739 -0.78 -36.87 0.96
C CYS A 739 -2.10 -37.65 1.10
N PRO A 740 -2.93 -37.40 2.14
CA PRO A 740 -4.17 -38.15 2.36
C PRO A 740 -5.24 -37.91 1.29
N TYR A 741 -5.09 -36.85 0.49
CA TYR A 741 -5.98 -36.47 -0.60
C TYR A 741 -5.56 -36.98 -1.98
N ALA A 742 -4.40 -37.65 -2.07
CA ALA A 742 -3.93 -38.23 -3.32
C ALA A 742 -4.95 -39.24 -3.88
N ALA A 743 -5.01 -39.38 -5.19
CA ALA A 743 -5.89 -40.36 -5.82
C ALA A 743 -5.56 -41.78 -5.29
N PRO A 744 -6.56 -42.64 -5.07
CA PRO A 744 -6.31 -44.02 -4.71
C PRO A 744 -5.42 -44.67 -5.77
N THR A 745 -4.28 -45.22 -5.37
CA THR A 745 -3.46 -46.03 -6.28
C THR A 745 -4.29 -47.21 -6.75
N SER A 746 -4.52 -47.34 -8.06
CA SER A 746 -5.13 -48.54 -8.65
C SER A 746 -4.28 -49.74 -8.24
N LYS A 747 -4.83 -50.60 -7.38
CA LYS A 747 -4.24 -51.91 -7.07
C LYS A 747 -4.44 -52.87 -8.23
#